data_AF-A0A6N2D1J8-F1
#
_entry.id   AF-A0A6N2D1J8-F1
#
_cell.length_a   1.000
_cell.length_b   1.000
_cell.length_c   1.000
_cell.angle_alpha   90.00
_cell.angle_beta   90.00
_cell.angle_gamma   90.00
#
_symmetry.space_group_name_H-M   'P 1'
#
loop_
_entity.id
_entity.type
_entity.pdbx_description
1 polymer ?
#
loop_
_entity_poly.entity_id
_entity_poly.type
_entity_poly.pdbx_seq_one_letter_code
_entity_poly.pdbx_strand_id
1 'polypeptide(L)'
;MPSVPAPLRPPVVPALLAIALVAACAPAGEGHSVPVDAAVNPVIYGEDDRTDVHAHPDAFWRELAVGSVVALVNASRIVADDPEDIRFRASTLGRNRNLCEGERFADQPAVSFCSGTLIGDDLVLTAGHCVDGADSCATTRFVFNYYMASEDERATVTAEDVFECAEILSVRNDGAQDHAVVRLDRPAGPERVVAPFRAEDEALALGHPVGVIGFPSGLPMKIDLGGIVTRNREDRLDYFEASLDTFGGNSGSGVFDMDGVIVGILVRGARDYVEDGDCTRVNVLPEGAPGRSGEGVTYVARAIEALCADGMVDDPVCGGLRRRWCAPCAESAECDVTDGEGEVVEDGVCAIGEDGGMGLCAPPCGEDEDCRADHACIGGRCEPVVGARCRAGELWEVDACGRALALVEACAEDTLCIDDACVARGPNATCDDAFELPAVTADYEGEVLPESGNDSEGSCGGLGPERVLRFTVEERSWFRAMSRGFDTVLYLRTDCADASTEVFCNDDARPPGRLGSRIEGDLDPGTYYLFLDSYNDNVDSFRLEMVFEPLCARCEPGTSVCDEEGMVVRCTGDPECPVEEVEECPFAEECADGACVPSACVDLCEEGEIRCLEAPAREICREGELGCTVWEPHTDCGAGQRCDEEDGRCRAAGPSSSEPEETGGTTEAPASGSASGSEGLDGTEDVEQNGAAGSSGCAASGAGTPAPGWFLLPGILLGFRRRRSP
;
A
#
# COMPACT_ATOMS: atom_id res chain seq x y z
N MET A 1 10.51 11.38 64.13
CA MET A 1 9.56 12.05 65.06
C MET A 1 10.32 13.11 65.86
N PRO A 2 9.70 14.20 66.32
CA PRO A 2 8.45 14.87 65.90
C PRO A 2 8.76 16.25 65.22
N SER A 3 7.85 17.09 64.72
CA SER A 3 6.39 17.05 64.48
C SER A 3 5.94 18.13 63.46
N VAL A 4 4.93 17.77 62.67
CA VAL A 4 3.99 18.59 61.83
C VAL A 4 3.01 19.40 62.74
N PRO A 5 2.27 20.48 62.36
CA PRO A 5 1.72 20.89 61.04
C PRO A 5 1.75 22.40 60.65
N ALA A 6 1.11 22.71 59.50
CA ALA A 6 0.53 24.02 59.08
C ALA A 6 -0.90 24.19 59.69
N PRO A 7 -1.93 24.90 59.12
CA PRO A 7 -2.04 25.83 57.96
C PRO A 7 -2.86 27.13 58.23
N LEU A 8 -3.08 27.97 57.20
CA LEU A 8 -4.39 28.50 56.71
C LEU A 8 -4.29 29.73 55.77
N ARG A 9 -5.13 29.75 54.72
CA ARG A 9 -5.56 30.92 53.87
C ARG A 9 -6.84 31.55 54.49
N PRO A 10 -7.47 32.68 54.03
CA PRO A 10 -7.52 33.30 52.69
C PRO A 10 -7.59 34.88 52.73
N PRO A 11 -8.33 35.64 51.87
CA PRO A 11 -8.35 35.74 50.39
C PRO A 11 -8.13 37.17 49.81
N VAL A 12 -7.81 37.24 48.50
CA VAL A 12 -8.29 38.19 47.44
C VAL A 12 -8.39 39.72 47.69
N VAL A 13 -7.74 40.52 46.82
CA VAL A 13 -8.33 41.57 45.94
C VAL A 13 -7.25 42.09 44.95
N PRO A 14 -7.57 42.35 43.65
CA PRO A 14 -6.58 42.79 42.64
C PRO A 14 -6.55 44.31 42.41
N ALA A 15 -5.46 44.83 41.82
CA ALA A 15 -5.38 46.17 41.23
C ALA A 15 -4.38 46.26 40.07
N LEU A 16 -4.66 47.13 39.11
CA LEU A 16 -3.98 47.27 37.81
C LEU A 16 -2.68 48.11 37.84
N LEU A 17 -1.74 47.73 36.98
CA LEU A 17 -1.08 48.55 35.94
C LEU A 17 -0.54 49.97 36.27
N ALA A 18 0.78 50.18 36.17
CA ALA A 18 1.39 51.36 35.51
C ALA A 18 2.91 51.19 35.24
N ILE A 19 3.38 51.69 34.09
CA ILE A 19 4.77 51.61 33.61
C ILE A 19 5.60 52.83 34.04
N ALA A 20 6.89 52.66 34.37
CA ALA A 20 7.92 53.69 34.21
C ALA A 20 9.34 53.08 34.10
N LEU A 21 10.11 53.45 33.07
CA LEU A 21 11.54 53.11 32.95
C LEU A 21 12.43 54.18 33.61
N VAL A 22 13.52 53.77 34.24
CA VAL A 22 14.78 54.55 34.33
C VAL A 22 15.96 53.58 34.23
N ALA A 23 16.98 53.90 33.43
CA ALA A 23 18.18 53.08 33.26
C ALA A 23 19.31 53.46 34.24
N ALA A 24 20.17 52.49 34.57
CA ALA A 24 21.44 52.67 35.28
C ALA A 24 22.48 51.65 34.76
N CYS A 25 23.77 51.97 34.87
CA CYS A 25 24.84 51.23 34.18
C CYS A 25 25.82 50.49 35.11
N ALA A 26 26.47 49.48 34.54
CA ALA A 26 27.74 48.85 34.96
C ALA A 26 27.71 47.96 36.23
N PRO A 27 28.69 47.04 36.40
CA PRO A 27 29.85 46.74 35.54
C PRO A 27 29.81 45.36 34.87
N ALA A 28 30.76 45.10 33.97
CA ALA A 28 31.05 43.75 33.48
C ALA A 28 31.87 42.94 34.51
N GLY A 29 31.63 41.64 34.58
CA GLY A 29 32.45 40.63 35.27
C GLY A 29 32.73 39.45 34.34
N GLU A 30 33.74 38.65 34.64
CA GLU A 30 34.29 37.67 33.70
C GLU A 30 33.26 36.65 33.17
N GLY A 31 33.10 36.63 31.83
CA GLY A 31 32.28 35.68 31.12
C GLY A 31 32.80 34.26 31.28
N HIS A 32 32.20 33.52 32.21
CA HIS A 32 32.31 32.07 32.24
C HIS A 32 31.46 31.53 31.09
N SER A 33 32.10 30.86 30.14
CA SER A 33 31.40 30.03 29.16
C SER A 33 30.75 28.86 29.89
N VAL A 34 29.47 28.99 30.21
CA VAL A 34 28.64 27.86 30.65
C VAL A 34 28.62 26.86 29.49
N PRO A 35 29.03 25.60 29.69
CA PRO A 35 28.87 24.58 28.67
C PRO A 35 27.38 24.47 28.29
N VAL A 36 27.09 24.35 27.00
CA VAL A 36 25.75 23.96 26.56
C VAL A 36 25.64 22.45 26.81
N ASP A 37 25.26 22.07 28.03
CA ASP A 37 24.83 20.71 28.32
C ASP A 37 23.62 20.41 27.43
N ALA A 38 23.81 19.53 26.45
CA ALA A 38 22.72 19.01 25.65
C ALA A 38 21.70 18.32 26.57
N ALA A 39 20.41 18.54 26.31
CA ALA A 39 19.37 17.89 27.10
C ALA A 39 19.40 16.37 26.90
N VAL A 40 19.06 15.63 27.97
CA VAL A 40 19.16 14.16 28.07
C VAL A 40 17.77 13.57 28.36
N ASN A 41 17.64 12.23 28.37
CA ASN A 41 16.47 11.38 28.68
C ASN A 41 15.62 11.04 27.42
N PRO A 42 14.72 10.02 27.41
CA PRO A 42 14.89 8.54 27.24
C PRO A 42 14.03 7.88 26.08
N VAL A 43 14.42 6.71 25.50
CA VAL A 43 14.11 6.36 24.08
C VAL A 43 13.00 5.34 23.72
N ILE A 44 12.86 4.19 24.40
CA ILE A 44 11.76 3.23 24.08
C ILE A 44 10.54 3.57 24.94
N TYR A 45 9.35 3.53 24.36
CA TYR A 45 8.09 3.86 25.02
C TYR A 45 7.22 2.61 25.21
N GLY A 46 7.37 1.91 26.34
CA GLY A 46 6.65 0.66 26.61
C GLY A 46 7.48 -0.57 26.26
N GLU A 47 6.92 -1.45 25.42
CA GLU A 47 7.69 -2.50 24.73
C GLU A 47 8.43 -1.90 23.51
N ASP A 48 9.22 -2.71 22.79
CA ASP A 48 10.07 -2.24 21.68
C ASP A 48 9.47 -2.65 20.31
N ASP A 49 8.62 -1.79 19.75
CA ASP A 49 7.73 -2.09 18.61
C ASP A 49 8.45 -2.22 17.26
N ARG A 50 9.73 -1.84 17.19
CA ARG A 50 10.53 -1.88 15.95
C ARG A 50 10.62 -3.30 15.36
N THR A 51 10.39 -3.42 14.05
CA THR A 51 10.59 -4.64 13.27
C THR A 51 11.59 -4.43 12.14
N ASP A 52 12.24 -5.51 11.68
CA ASP A 52 12.92 -5.53 10.39
C ASP A 52 11.90 -5.63 9.24
N VAL A 53 12.25 -5.08 8.07
CA VAL A 53 11.34 -4.98 6.91
C VAL A 53 10.78 -6.36 6.52
N HIS A 54 11.61 -7.40 6.36
CA HIS A 54 11.12 -8.74 6.02
C HIS A 54 10.18 -9.36 7.08
N ALA A 55 10.30 -8.93 8.34
CA ALA A 55 9.54 -9.44 9.48
C ALA A 55 8.29 -8.61 9.80
N HIS A 56 8.06 -7.51 9.07
CA HIS A 56 6.83 -6.73 9.19
C HIS A 56 5.71 -7.49 8.44
N PRO A 57 4.58 -7.85 9.10
CA PRO A 57 3.60 -8.79 8.54
C PRO A 57 2.78 -8.22 7.37
N ASP A 58 2.70 -6.90 7.28
CA ASP A 58 1.92 -6.13 6.29
C ASP A 58 2.73 -5.88 5.00
N ALA A 59 2.11 -6.01 3.83
CA ALA A 59 2.76 -5.78 2.54
C ALA A 59 2.94 -4.28 2.19
N PHE A 60 1.89 -3.48 2.32
CA PHE A 60 1.90 -2.03 2.03
C PHE A 60 3.02 -1.30 2.76
N TRP A 61 3.20 -1.56 4.06
CA TRP A 61 4.26 -0.93 4.86
C TRP A 61 5.67 -1.41 4.47
N ARG A 62 5.82 -2.64 3.96
CA ARG A 62 7.11 -3.11 3.40
C ARG A 62 7.43 -2.43 2.08
N GLU A 63 6.44 -2.32 1.19
CA GLU A 63 6.58 -1.67 -0.11
C GLU A 63 6.85 -0.17 0.01
N LEU A 64 6.10 0.54 0.87
CA LEU A 64 6.33 1.96 1.18
C LEU A 64 7.72 2.17 1.81
N ALA A 65 8.16 1.30 2.71
CA ALA A 65 9.47 1.37 3.34
C ALA A 65 10.61 1.22 2.31
N VAL A 66 10.61 0.13 1.52
CA VAL A 66 11.65 -0.15 0.52
C VAL A 66 11.63 0.87 -0.64
N GLY A 67 10.43 1.27 -1.07
CA GLY A 67 10.25 2.18 -2.19
C GLY A 67 10.60 3.64 -1.89
N SER A 68 10.45 4.11 -0.65
CA SER A 68 10.57 5.55 -0.32
C SER A 68 11.67 5.93 0.67
N VAL A 69 12.20 5.03 1.50
CA VAL A 69 13.02 5.43 2.67
C VAL A 69 14.52 5.21 2.44
N VAL A 70 15.32 6.25 2.67
CA VAL A 70 16.76 6.29 2.33
C VAL A 70 17.67 6.48 3.53
N ALA A 71 18.74 5.68 3.60
CA ALA A 71 19.80 5.81 4.59
C ALA A 71 20.76 6.94 4.21
N LEU A 72 21.01 7.88 5.13
CA LEU A 72 22.05 8.90 4.95
C LEU A 72 23.39 8.34 5.43
N VAL A 73 24.23 7.96 4.48
CA VAL A 73 25.53 7.33 4.73
C VAL A 73 26.64 8.29 4.32
N ASN A 74 27.64 8.49 5.19
CA ASN A 74 28.80 9.30 4.81
C ASN A 74 29.64 8.58 3.76
N ALA A 75 30.00 9.26 2.67
CA ALA A 75 30.69 8.67 1.52
C ALA A 75 31.98 7.91 1.88
N SER A 76 32.69 8.31 2.95
CA SER A 76 33.88 7.59 3.44
C SER A 76 33.62 6.17 3.96
N ARG A 77 32.37 5.80 4.22
CA ARG A 77 31.95 4.45 4.63
C ARG A 77 31.63 3.53 3.45
N ILE A 78 31.41 4.05 2.26
CA ILE A 78 31.01 3.25 1.09
C ILE A 78 32.25 2.60 0.43
N VAL A 79 32.06 1.40 -0.12
CA VAL A 79 33.08 0.58 -0.78
C VAL A 79 32.54 0.06 -2.12
N ALA A 80 32.41 0.99 -3.08
CA ALA A 80 32.01 0.71 -4.45
C ALA A 80 33.18 0.17 -5.30
N ASP A 81 33.78 -0.95 -4.86
CA ASP A 81 34.78 -1.67 -5.68
C ASP A 81 34.11 -2.51 -6.80
N ASP A 82 32.83 -2.82 -6.61
CA ASP A 82 31.95 -3.61 -7.48
C ASP A 82 30.60 -2.84 -7.59
N PRO A 83 30.04 -2.59 -8.78
CA PRO A 83 28.76 -1.89 -8.92
C PRO A 83 27.55 -2.73 -8.52
N GLU A 84 27.65 -4.07 -8.51
CA GLU A 84 26.53 -4.95 -8.18
C GLU A 84 26.48 -5.31 -6.67
N ASP A 85 27.58 -5.10 -5.93
CA ASP A 85 27.67 -5.27 -4.47
C ASP A 85 28.37 -4.06 -3.81
N ILE A 86 27.58 -3.04 -3.46
CA ILE A 86 28.03 -1.92 -2.64
C ILE A 86 28.16 -2.36 -1.18
N ARG A 87 29.41 -2.50 -0.74
CA ARG A 87 29.75 -2.87 0.63
C ARG A 87 29.99 -1.65 1.52
N PHE A 88 29.79 -1.85 2.82
CA PHE A 88 29.87 -0.79 3.83
C PHE A 88 30.96 -1.04 4.87
N ARG A 89 31.71 0.02 5.23
CA ARG A 89 32.67 0.02 6.37
C ARG A 89 31.93 0.14 7.70
N ALA A 90 31.09 -0.85 7.98
CA ALA A 90 30.25 -0.96 9.17
C ALA A 90 30.96 -1.66 10.34
N SER A 91 30.30 -1.68 11.48
CA SER A 91 30.51 -2.64 12.57
C SER A 91 29.16 -2.87 13.25
N THR A 92 28.99 -4.00 13.93
CA THR A 92 27.69 -4.36 14.50
C THR A 92 27.24 -3.35 15.55
N LEU A 93 25.93 -3.17 15.73
CA LEU A 93 25.39 -2.24 16.73
C LEU A 93 25.93 -2.52 18.13
N GLY A 94 25.96 -3.80 18.52
CA GLY A 94 26.50 -4.30 19.78
C GLY A 94 27.95 -3.90 20.01
N ARG A 95 28.78 -3.94 18.95
CA ARG A 95 30.17 -3.45 19.02
C ARG A 95 30.26 -1.92 19.08
N ASN A 96 29.38 -1.19 18.39
CA ASN A 96 29.41 0.27 18.33
C ASN A 96 28.92 0.93 19.62
N ARG A 97 27.96 0.31 20.33
CA ARG A 97 27.38 0.83 21.59
C ARG A 97 27.86 0.07 22.84
N ASN A 98 28.64 -1.01 22.68
CA ASN A 98 29.04 -1.94 23.75
C ASN A 98 27.82 -2.51 24.48
N LEU A 99 26.87 -3.06 23.70
CA LEU A 99 25.61 -3.59 24.21
C LEU A 99 25.82 -4.82 25.11
N CYS A 100 24.87 -5.02 26.02
CA CYS A 100 24.77 -6.24 26.81
C CYS A 100 24.29 -7.43 25.95
N GLU A 101 24.54 -8.64 26.44
CA GLU A 101 24.02 -9.87 25.84
C GLU A 101 22.48 -9.88 25.87
N GLY A 102 21.86 -10.23 24.73
CA GLY A 102 20.40 -10.29 24.55
C GLY A 102 19.72 -9.00 24.10
N GLU A 103 20.46 -7.90 23.89
CA GLU A 103 19.89 -6.66 23.33
C GLU A 103 19.53 -6.84 21.84
N ARG A 104 18.34 -6.38 21.40
CA ARG A 104 17.84 -6.58 20.03
C ARG A 104 18.73 -5.90 18.98
N PHE A 105 18.83 -6.54 17.81
CA PHE A 105 19.61 -6.09 16.65
C PHE A 105 21.13 -5.92 16.90
N ALA A 106 21.68 -6.46 18.00
CA ALA A 106 23.08 -6.25 18.39
C ALA A 106 24.10 -6.72 17.33
N ASP A 107 23.82 -7.77 16.58
CA ASP A 107 24.72 -8.31 15.56
C ASP A 107 24.53 -7.70 14.15
N GLN A 108 23.45 -6.95 13.93
CA GLN A 108 23.23 -6.28 12.65
C GLN A 108 24.25 -5.15 12.41
N PRO A 109 24.68 -4.93 11.15
CA PRO A 109 25.66 -3.91 10.81
C PRO A 109 25.08 -2.50 10.96
N ALA A 110 25.80 -1.58 11.60
CA ALA A 110 25.41 -0.18 11.66
C ALA A 110 26.37 0.71 10.85
N VAL A 111 25.81 1.51 9.93
CA VAL A 111 26.56 2.45 9.06
C VAL A 111 25.88 3.82 8.85
N SER A 112 24.55 3.90 8.89
CA SER A 112 23.84 5.17 8.64
C SER A 112 24.06 6.15 9.79
N PHE A 113 23.94 7.46 9.51
CA PHE A 113 23.97 8.50 10.55
C PHE A 113 22.64 9.27 10.67
N CYS A 114 21.82 9.25 9.62
CA CYS A 114 20.50 9.85 9.55
C CYS A 114 19.58 9.02 8.62
N SER A 115 18.32 9.44 8.52
CA SER A 115 17.28 8.87 7.66
C SER A 115 16.71 9.98 6.75
N GLY A 116 15.99 9.58 5.71
CA GLY A 116 15.25 10.47 4.83
C GLY A 116 14.17 9.72 4.06
N THR A 117 13.26 10.45 3.41
CA THR A 117 12.14 9.88 2.65
C THR A 117 11.96 10.60 1.33
N LEU A 118 11.76 9.85 0.25
CA LEU A 118 11.53 10.34 -1.11
C LEU A 118 10.13 10.96 -1.21
N ILE A 119 10.04 12.24 -1.55
CA ILE A 119 8.80 13.02 -1.68
C ILE A 119 8.53 13.56 -3.09
N GLY A 120 9.45 13.31 -4.02
CA GLY A 120 9.32 13.56 -5.47
C GLY A 120 10.45 12.84 -6.21
N ASP A 121 10.39 12.78 -7.54
CA ASP A 121 11.24 11.94 -8.39
C ASP A 121 12.75 12.01 -8.05
N ASP A 122 13.28 13.20 -7.72
CA ASP A 122 14.66 13.40 -7.26
C ASP A 122 14.77 14.09 -5.89
N LEU A 123 13.68 14.19 -5.12
CA LEU A 123 13.62 14.98 -3.87
C LEU A 123 13.49 14.12 -2.61
N VAL A 124 14.45 14.27 -1.70
CA VAL A 124 14.47 13.63 -0.37
C VAL A 124 14.23 14.66 0.74
N LEU A 125 13.25 14.35 1.58
CA LEU A 125 12.97 14.99 2.86
C LEU A 125 13.89 14.43 3.96
N THR A 126 14.47 15.28 4.79
CA THR A 126 15.28 14.87 5.96
C THR A 126 15.30 15.96 7.05
N ALA A 127 16.06 15.77 8.13
CA ALA A 127 16.26 16.78 9.17
C ALA A 127 17.38 17.76 8.76
N GLY A 128 17.22 19.05 9.09
CA GLY A 128 18.19 20.09 8.75
C GLY A 128 19.54 19.89 9.43
N HIS A 129 19.57 19.31 10.63
CA HIS A 129 20.82 18.93 11.30
C HIS A 129 21.57 17.75 10.65
N CYS A 130 20.93 17.00 9.73
CA CYS A 130 21.59 15.92 8.98
C CYS A 130 22.34 16.45 7.75
N VAL A 131 21.81 17.51 7.11
CA VAL A 131 22.40 18.13 5.92
C VAL A 131 22.26 19.66 6.03
N ASP A 132 23.14 20.29 6.82
CA ASP A 132 23.05 21.73 7.16
C ASP A 132 23.80 22.68 6.20
N GLY A 133 24.60 22.15 5.25
CA GLY A 133 25.29 22.97 4.26
C GLY A 133 26.06 22.20 3.19
N ALA A 134 26.85 22.93 2.38
CA ALA A 134 27.55 22.36 1.22
C ALA A 134 28.54 21.23 1.59
N ASP A 135 29.21 21.31 2.74
CA ASP A 135 30.16 20.28 3.20
C ASP A 135 29.45 18.98 3.63
N SER A 136 28.29 19.08 4.29
CA SER A 136 27.47 17.90 4.64
C SER A 136 26.83 17.29 3.40
N CYS A 137 26.31 18.13 2.49
CA CYS A 137 25.77 17.71 1.20
C CYS A 137 26.82 16.90 0.40
N ALA A 138 27.97 17.50 0.09
CA ALA A 138 29.01 16.85 -0.72
C ALA A 138 29.55 15.54 -0.13
N THR A 139 29.47 15.35 1.20
CA THR A 139 29.97 14.15 1.89
C THR A 139 28.90 13.12 2.28
N THR A 140 27.62 13.42 2.06
CA THR A 140 26.48 12.51 2.30
C THR A 140 26.10 11.78 1.02
N ARG A 141 25.69 10.52 1.15
CA ARG A 141 25.03 9.74 0.09
C ARG A 141 23.70 9.24 0.62
N PHE A 142 22.69 9.27 -0.24
CA PHE A 142 21.37 8.71 0.02
C PHE A 142 21.36 7.29 -0.55
N VAL A 143 20.98 6.32 0.27
CA VAL A 143 21.15 4.90 -0.03
C VAL A 143 19.82 4.19 0.19
N PHE A 144 19.20 3.75 -0.91
CA PHE A 144 18.06 2.83 -0.88
C PHE A 144 18.53 1.41 -0.52
N ASN A 145 17.60 0.47 -0.40
CA ASN A 145 17.86 -0.97 -0.22
C ASN A 145 18.74 -1.36 1.00
N TYR A 146 18.94 -0.45 1.97
CA TYR A 146 19.69 -0.73 3.19
C TYR A 146 18.82 -1.35 4.29
N TYR A 147 18.19 -2.50 4.02
CA TYR A 147 17.29 -3.22 4.94
C TYR A 147 17.65 -4.72 5.06
N MET A 148 17.12 -5.40 6.09
CA MET A 148 17.24 -6.86 6.22
C MET A 148 16.16 -7.56 5.39
N ALA A 149 16.56 -8.33 4.38
CA ALA A 149 15.69 -9.11 3.50
C ALA A 149 15.32 -10.48 4.09
N SER A 150 16.11 -10.98 5.04
CA SER A 150 15.79 -12.12 5.90
C SER A 150 16.40 -11.90 7.30
N GLU A 151 16.26 -12.85 8.23
CA GLU A 151 16.80 -12.76 9.59
C GLU A 151 18.32 -12.53 9.59
N ASP A 152 19.06 -13.25 8.73
CA ASP A 152 20.52 -13.20 8.60
C ASP A 152 21.01 -12.32 7.43
N GLU A 153 20.19 -12.07 6.40
CA GLU A 153 20.63 -11.44 5.15
C GLU A 153 20.10 -10.01 4.94
N ARG A 154 21.02 -9.10 4.57
CA ARG A 154 20.72 -7.74 4.14
C ARG A 154 20.47 -7.73 2.63
N ALA A 155 19.44 -7.00 2.18
CA ALA A 155 19.23 -6.74 0.76
C ALA A 155 20.51 -6.19 0.09
N THR A 156 20.78 -6.66 -1.13
CA THR A 156 21.85 -6.13 -1.98
C THR A 156 21.61 -4.64 -2.24
N VAL A 157 22.69 -3.87 -2.31
CA VAL A 157 22.65 -2.46 -2.72
C VAL A 157 23.58 -2.34 -3.91
N THR A 158 23.07 -1.86 -5.05
CA THR A 158 23.86 -1.64 -6.26
C THR A 158 24.37 -0.19 -6.32
N ALA A 159 25.18 0.14 -7.32
CA ALA A 159 25.55 1.52 -7.62
C ALA A 159 24.35 2.40 -7.98
N GLU A 160 23.25 1.82 -8.48
CA GLU A 160 22.03 2.53 -8.85
C GLU A 160 21.23 2.97 -7.62
N ASP A 161 21.30 2.19 -6.52
CA ASP A 161 20.69 2.52 -5.21
C ASP A 161 21.39 3.67 -4.44
N VAL A 162 22.57 4.13 -4.92
CA VAL A 162 23.42 5.11 -4.22
C VAL A 162 23.45 6.45 -4.96
N PHE A 163 22.91 7.47 -4.30
CA PHE A 163 22.72 8.82 -4.84
C PHE A 163 23.58 9.85 -4.11
N GLU A 164 24.02 10.88 -4.83
CA GLU A 164 24.74 12.03 -4.28
C GLU A 164 23.79 13.20 -3.98
N CYS A 165 24.14 14.04 -3.01
CA CYS A 165 23.47 15.33 -2.82
C CYS A 165 23.90 16.28 -3.95
N ALA A 166 22.96 16.66 -4.82
CA ALA A 166 23.22 17.68 -5.85
C ALA A 166 23.02 19.10 -5.29
N GLU A 167 21.91 19.31 -4.56
CA GLU A 167 21.53 20.63 -4.05
C GLU A 167 20.67 20.52 -2.79
N ILE A 168 20.86 21.44 -1.83
CA ILE A 168 19.95 21.63 -0.70
C ILE A 168 18.95 22.71 -1.13
N LEU A 169 17.70 22.33 -1.39
CA LEU A 169 16.67 23.25 -1.89
C LEU A 169 16.04 24.07 -0.76
N SER A 170 15.83 23.45 0.40
CA SER A 170 15.45 24.14 1.63
C SER A 170 16.17 23.53 2.82
N VAL A 171 16.50 24.35 3.82
CA VAL A 171 17.09 23.89 5.09
C VAL A 171 16.79 24.85 6.22
N ARG A 172 16.45 24.30 7.38
CA ARG A 172 16.20 25.02 8.62
C ARG A 172 16.62 24.17 9.81
N ASN A 173 17.27 24.80 10.78
CA ASN A 173 17.59 24.21 12.08
C ASN A 173 17.68 25.35 13.10
N ASP A 174 16.56 25.67 13.74
CA ASP A 174 16.47 26.75 14.75
C ASP A 174 16.01 26.28 16.14
N GLY A 175 15.84 24.97 16.32
CA GLY A 175 15.37 24.34 17.55
C GLY A 175 13.86 24.46 17.81
N ALA A 176 13.11 25.25 17.03
CA ALA A 176 11.66 25.10 16.89
C ALA A 176 11.36 24.17 15.71
N GLN A 177 11.83 24.54 14.53
CA GLN A 177 11.80 23.74 13.30
C GLN A 177 13.19 23.22 12.95
N ASP A 178 13.24 21.99 12.43
CA ASP A 178 14.43 21.33 11.94
C ASP A 178 14.01 20.49 10.72
N HIS A 179 14.50 20.81 9.52
CA HIS A 179 14.15 20.13 8.27
C HIS A 179 15.13 20.49 7.14
N ALA A 180 15.25 19.63 6.15
CA ALA A 180 15.81 19.95 4.85
C ALA A 180 15.09 19.19 3.73
N VAL A 181 15.06 19.76 2.54
CA VAL A 181 14.72 19.08 1.29
C VAL A 181 15.95 19.13 0.39
N VAL A 182 16.37 17.96 -0.08
CA VAL A 182 17.59 17.77 -0.87
C VAL A 182 17.25 17.16 -2.23
N ARG A 183 17.82 17.73 -3.29
CA ARG A 183 17.81 17.15 -4.64
C ARG A 183 18.96 16.15 -4.80
N LEU A 184 18.66 14.97 -5.33
CA LEU A 184 19.60 13.92 -5.70
C LEU A 184 20.34 14.24 -7.01
N ASP A 185 21.41 13.50 -7.33
CA ASP A 185 22.16 13.67 -8.58
C ASP A 185 21.40 13.24 -9.85
N ARG A 186 20.31 12.48 -9.66
CA ARG A 186 19.45 11.92 -10.70
C ARG A 186 18.10 11.49 -10.08
N PRO A 187 17.02 11.36 -10.86
CA PRO A 187 15.77 10.75 -10.39
C PRO A 187 15.98 9.33 -9.87
N ALA A 188 15.18 8.95 -8.86
CA ALA A 188 15.35 7.74 -8.08
C ALA A 188 14.96 6.43 -8.80
N GLY A 189 14.12 6.53 -9.84
CA GLY A 189 13.67 5.41 -10.68
C GLY A 189 12.17 5.10 -10.56
N PRO A 190 11.53 4.52 -11.60
CA PRO A 190 10.09 4.19 -11.58
C PRO A 190 9.75 3.01 -10.65
N GLU A 191 10.74 2.30 -10.13
CA GLU A 191 10.61 1.28 -9.09
C GLU A 191 10.54 1.87 -7.67
N ARG A 192 10.60 3.19 -7.52
CA ARG A 192 10.52 3.90 -6.23
C ARG A 192 9.13 4.46 -5.98
N VAL A 193 8.75 4.45 -4.71
CA VAL A 193 7.50 5.01 -4.23
C VAL A 193 7.77 6.42 -3.75
N VAL A 194 7.21 7.42 -4.42
CA VAL A 194 7.13 8.78 -3.89
C VAL A 194 6.09 8.76 -2.77
N ALA A 195 6.54 8.98 -1.53
CA ALA A 195 5.66 8.97 -0.37
C ALA A 195 4.77 10.23 -0.34
N PRO A 196 3.43 10.08 -0.21
CA PRO A 196 2.54 11.23 -0.07
C PRO A 196 2.80 11.98 1.24
N PHE A 197 2.46 13.27 1.30
CA PHE A 197 2.64 14.10 2.48
C PHE A 197 1.45 15.02 2.76
N ARG A 198 1.16 15.25 4.04
CA ARG A 198 0.11 16.14 4.54
C ARG A 198 0.55 17.59 4.41
N ALA A 199 0.07 18.28 3.37
CA ALA A 199 0.39 19.69 3.11
C ALA A 199 -0.44 20.67 3.97
N GLU A 200 -1.45 20.17 4.68
CA GLU A 200 -2.38 20.92 5.52
C GLU A 200 -1.69 21.50 6.77
N ASP A 201 -1.81 22.82 6.97
CA ASP A 201 -1.35 23.47 8.20
C ASP A 201 -2.36 23.30 9.34
N GLU A 202 -2.48 22.07 9.84
CA GLU A 202 -3.39 21.66 10.91
C GLU A 202 -2.71 20.75 11.95
N ALA A 203 -3.14 20.84 13.20
CA ALA A 203 -2.68 19.96 14.27
C ALA A 203 -3.27 18.55 14.11
N LEU A 204 -2.42 17.52 14.25
CA LEU A 204 -2.90 16.17 14.57
C LEU A 204 -3.64 16.18 15.92
N ALA A 205 -4.59 15.25 16.10
CA ALA A 205 -5.24 15.07 17.38
C ALA A 205 -4.28 14.50 18.43
N LEU A 206 -4.53 14.76 19.73
CA LEU A 206 -3.83 14.04 20.80
C LEU A 206 -4.31 12.58 20.81
N GLY A 207 -3.38 11.64 20.86
CA GLY A 207 -3.66 10.20 20.75
C GLY A 207 -3.74 9.67 19.32
N HIS A 208 -3.66 10.53 18.29
CA HIS A 208 -3.65 10.08 16.90
C HIS A 208 -2.48 9.12 16.61
N PRO A 209 -2.72 7.93 16.02
CA PRO A 209 -1.65 6.99 15.67
C PRO A 209 -0.68 7.57 14.65
N VAL A 210 0.62 7.30 14.83
CA VAL A 210 1.70 7.68 13.91
C VAL A 210 2.80 6.62 13.88
N GLY A 211 3.29 6.29 12.69
CA GLY A 211 4.43 5.39 12.49
C GLY A 211 5.71 6.14 12.10
N VAL A 212 6.86 5.47 12.17
CA VAL A 212 8.16 5.96 11.72
C VAL A 212 8.94 4.84 11.02
N ILE A 213 9.61 5.19 9.94
CA ILE A 213 10.47 4.26 9.18
C ILE A 213 11.86 4.88 9.09
N GLY A 214 12.91 4.14 9.48
CA GLY A 214 14.24 4.73 9.64
C GLY A 214 15.37 3.77 9.95
N PHE A 215 16.54 4.34 10.25
CA PHE A 215 17.80 3.61 10.47
C PHE A 215 18.33 3.81 11.91
N PRO A 216 17.67 3.21 12.92
CA PRO A 216 17.92 3.53 14.33
C PRO A 216 19.32 3.10 14.76
N SER A 217 20.11 4.01 15.35
CA SER A 217 21.55 3.79 15.61
C SER A 217 22.38 3.40 14.38
N GLY A 218 21.89 3.71 13.18
CA GLY A 218 22.56 3.40 11.92
C GLY A 218 22.34 1.98 11.40
N LEU A 219 21.49 1.18 12.07
CA LEU A 219 21.05 -0.16 11.64
C LEU A 219 20.48 -0.17 10.21
N PRO A 220 20.31 -1.35 9.59
CA PRO A 220 19.43 -1.49 8.43
C PRO A 220 18.00 -1.08 8.81
N MET A 221 17.20 -0.70 7.82
CA MET A 221 15.87 -0.11 8.00
C MET A 221 15.00 -0.87 9.00
N LYS A 222 14.28 -0.11 9.84
CA LYS A 222 13.26 -0.60 10.77
C LYS A 222 11.94 0.15 10.55
N ILE A 223 10.84 -0.56 10.76
CA ILE A 223 9.48 -0.02 10.78
C ILE A 223 9.01 -0.06 12.25
N ASP A 224 8.43 1.03 12.73
CA ASP A 224 7.73 1.14 14.01
C ASP A 224 6.39 1.83 13.72
N LEU A 225 5.26 1.15 13.96
CA LEU A 225 3.91 1.69 13.80
C LEU A 225 3.19 1.91 15.14
N GLY A 226 3.91 1.77 16.26
CA GLY A 226 3.30 1.83 17.59
C GLY A 226 2.94 3.24 18.03
N GLY A 227 3.58 4.28 17.50
CA GLY A 227 3.51 5.64 18.02
C GLY A 227 2.12 6.27 18.10
N ILE A 228 1.93 7.15 19.09
CA ILE A 228 0.79 8.08 19.15
C ILE A 228 1.27 9.51 19.41
N VAL A 229 0.51 10.50 18.94
CA VAL A 229 0.76 11.92 19.21
C VAL A 229 0.49 12.25 20.68
N THR A 230 1.56 12.38 21.47
CA THR A 230 1.48 12.75 22.89
C THR A 230 1.27 14.26 23.12
N ARG A 231 1.65 15.10 22.14
CA ARG A 231 1.46 16.56 22.19
C ARG A 231 1.51 17.23 20.82
N ASN A 232 0.37 17.70 20.33
CA ASN A 232 0.21 18.30 18.99
C ASN A 232 0.72 19.74 18.80
N ARG A 233 0.79 20.55 19.87
CA ARG A 233 1.24 21.96 19.81
C ARG A 233 0.47 22.84 18.80
N GLU A 234 -0.86 22.70 18.85
CA GLU A 234 -1.86 23.46 18.06
C GLU A 234 -1.66 24.99 18.04
N ASP A 235 -0.98 25.59 19.04
CA ASP A 235 -0.73 27.04 19.08
C ASP A 235 0.35 27.52 18.10
N ARG A 236 1.10 26.61 17.44
CA ARG A 236 2.29 26.96 16.62
C ARG A 236 2.57 26.08 15.42
N LEU A 237 2.21 24.79 15.47
CA LEU A 237 2.44 23.85 14.36
C LEU A 237 3.91 23.85 13.86
N ASP A 238 4.86 24.00 14.79
CA ASP A 238 6.32 24.01 14.54
C ASP A 238 6.92 22.60 14.65
N TYR A 239 6.45 21.85 15.63
CA TYR A 239 6.72 20.41 15.81
C TYR A 239 5.65 19.81 16.75
N PHE A 240 5.50 18.49 16.78
CA PHE A 240 4.72 17.73 17.76
C PHE A 240 5.59 16.72 18.52
N GLU A 241 5.11 16.17 19.63
CA GLU A 241 5.82 15.16 20.44
C GLU A 241 5.05 13.83 20.38
N ALA A 242 5.71 12.69 20.11
CA ALA A 242 5.08 11.38 19.89
C ALA A 242 5.81 10.22 20.61
N SER A 243 5.12 9.10 20.88
CA SER A 243 5.68 7.92 21.57
C SER A 243 6.26 6.87 20.62
N LEU A 244 7.21 7.31 19.79
CA LEU A 244 7.89 6.52 18.75
C LEU A 244 9.23 5.95 19.30
N ASP A 245 9.58 4.73 18.91
CA ASP A 245 10.74 3.99 19.43
C ASP A 245 12.04 4.35 18.68
N THR A 246 12.47 5.61 18.82
CA THR A 246 13.49 6.18 17.94
C THR A 246 14.84 6.41 18.59
N PHE A 247 15.90 6.02 17.87
CA PHE A 247 17.29 6.16 18.28
C PHE A 247 18.00 7.15 17.38
N GLY A 248 19.03 7.84 17.88
CA GLY A 248 19.89 8.68 17.05
C GLY A 248 20.37 7.92 15.80
N GLY A 249 20.00 8.41 14.62
CA GLY A 249 20.01 7.65 13.35
C GLY A 249 18.67 7.70 12.61
N ASN A 250 17.54 7.70 13.34
CA ASN A 250 16.22 8.01 12.77
C ASN A 250 16.03 9.52 12.48
N SER A 251 16.99 10.37 12.85
CA SER A 251 16.99 11.79 12.49
C SER A 251 16.76 11.98 10.99
N GLY A 252 15.68 12.64 10.62
CA GLY A 252 15.25 12.86 9.24
C GLY A 252 14.26 11.84 8.68
N SER A 253 13.89 10.80 9.44
CA SER A 253 12.82 9.87 9.05
C SER A 253 11.50 10.59 8.82
N GLY A 254 10.80 10.20 7.76
CA GLY A 254 9.35 10.40 7.67
C GLY A 254 8.65 9.76 8.86
N VAL A 255 7.74 10.54 9.46
CA VAL A 255 6.74 10.09 10.42
C VAL A 255 5.40 10.15 9.70
N PHE A 256 4.70 9.03 9.67
CA PHE A 256 3.53 8.77 8.84
C PHE A 256 2.27 8.65 9.71
N ASP A 257 1.10 8.96 9.16
CA ASP A 257 -0.17 8.43 9.68
C ASP A 257 -0.39 6.98 9.20
N MET A 258 -1.53 6.37 9.55
CA MET A 258 -1.82 4.97 9.22
C MET A 258 -2.17 4.72 7.74
N ASP A 259 -2.26 5.77 6.93
CA ASP A 259 -2.49 5.70 5.48
C ASP A 259 -1.18 5.83 4.69
N GLY A 260 -0.03 5.86 5.38
CA GLY A 260 1.28 6.02 4.77
C GLY A 260 1.55 7.44 4.26
N VAL A 261 0.76 8.43 4.71
CA VAL A 261 0.99 9.84 4.40
C VAL A 261 1.95 10.41 5.44
N ILE A 262 3.05 11.02 4.99
CA ILE A 262 3.99 11.72 5.87
C ILE A 262 3.24 12.87 6.54
N VAL A 263 3.22 12.89 7.88
CA VAL A 263 2.70 13.99 8.70
C VAL A 263 3.82 14.81 9.35
N GLY A 264 5.03 14.27 9.40
CA GLY A 264 6.18 14.98 9.95
C GLY A 264 7.55 14.33 9.71
N ILE A 265 8.57 14.95 10.30
CA ILE A 265 9.98 14.58 10.18
C ILE A 265 10.52 14.40 11.59
N LEU A 266 11.00 13.20 11.94
CA LEU A 266 11.61 12.96 13.25
C LEU A 266 12.95 13.68 13.34
N VAL A 267 13.08 14.67 14.23
CA VAL A 267 14.22 15.61 14.20
C VAL A 267 14.95 15.77 15.52
N ARG A 268 14.30 15.44 16.63
CA ARG A 268 14.97 15.40 17.93
C ARG A 268 14.41 14.24 18.71
N GLY A 269 15.31 13.46 19.26
CA GLY A 269 14.95 12.34 20.09
C GLY A 269 15.58 12.42 21.45
N ALA A 270 15.53 11.27 22.09
CA ALA A 270 15.85 11.12 23.48
C ALA A 270 17.26 10.52 23.71
N ARG A 271 17.53 9.97 24.91
CA ARG A 271 18.78 9.22 25.19
C ARG A 271 18.61 7.74 24.87
N ASP A 272 19.20 7.31 23.75
CA ASP A 272 19.27 5.93 23.24
C ASP A 272 19.50 4.84 24.31
N TYR A 273 20.62 4.95 25.06
CA TYR A 273 21.20 3.83 25.82
C TYR A 273 21.65 4.24 27.23
N VAL A 274 21.52 3.34 28.20
CA VAL A 274 21.98 3.46 29.60
C VAL A 274 23.09 2.46 29.91
N GLU A 275 23.93 2.77 30.90
CA GLU A 275 25.03 1.90 31.34
C GLU A 275 24.50 0.84 32.33
N ASP A 276 24.79 -0.44 32.07
CA ASP A 276 24.51 -1.59 32.95
C ASP A 276 25.82 -2.34 33.23
N GLY A 277 26.50 -1.96 34.32
CA GLY A 277 27.79 -2.52 34.70
C GLY A 277 28.90 -2.18 33.70
N ASP A 278 29.38 -3.19 32.98
CA ASP A 278 30.44 -3.08 31.97
C ASP A 278 29.90 -3.03 30.52
N CYS A 279 28.58 -3.04 30.33
CA CYS A 279 27.88 -2.96 29.04
C CYS A 279 26.79 -1.86 29.03
N THR A 280 26.07 -1.70 27.91
CA THR A 280 24.94 -0.77 27.80
C THR A 280 23.65 -1.47 27.37
N ARG A 281 22.51 -0.90 27.75
CA ARG A 281 21.17 -1.37 27.36
C ARG A 281 20.35 -0.27 26.73
N VAL A 282 19.38 -0.67 25.92
CA VAL A 282 18.28 0.17 25.44
C VAL A 282 17.57 0.85 26.63
N ASN A 283 17.24 2.12 26.48
CA ASN A 283 16.70 2.96 27.55
C ASN A 283 15.16 3.03 27.50
N VAL A 284 14.50 2.10 28.20
CA VAL A 284 13.04 1.88 28.19
C VAL A 284 12.29 2.76 29.20
N LEU A 285 11.07 3.17 28.85
CA LEU A 285 10.16 3.96 29.67
C LEU A 285 8.79 3.33 29.88
N PRO A 286 8.12 3.67 31.00
CA PRO A 286 6.67 3.52 31.11
C PRO A 286 5.98 4.48 30.14
N GLU A 287 4.99 3.97 29.42
CA GLU A 287 4.09 4.75 28.57
C GLU A 287 3.33 5.82 29.37
N GLY A 288 2.86 6.86 28.66
CA GLY A 288 1.95 7.86 29.22
C GLY A 288 2.49 8.71 30.38
N ALA A 289 3.80 8.65 30.68
CA ALA A 289 4.42 9.33 31.81
C ALA A 289 4.22 10.87 31.73
N PRO A 290 3.38 11.50 32.59
CA PRO A 290 2.87 12.83 32.29
C PRO A 290 3.92 13.93 32.48
N GLY A 291 4.33 14.55 31.36
CA GLY A 291 5.04 15.83 31.33
C GLY A 291 6.54 15.79 31.00
N ARG A 292 7.08 14.66 30.51
CA ARG A 292 8.42 14.56 29.91
C ARG A 292 8.46 13.49 28.82
N SER A 293 9.31 13.72 27.81
CA SER A 293 9.66 12.81 26.71
C SER A 293 8.47 12.27 25.91
N GLY A 294 8.29 12.86 24.74
CA GLY A 294 7.96 12.16 23.50
C GLY A 294 8.98 12.65 22.45
N GLU A 295 9.22 11.88 21.40
CA GLU A 295 10.15 12.25 20.34
C GLU A 295 9.59 13.44 19.54
N GLY A 296 10.44 14.42 19.25
CA GLY A 296 10.02 15.67 18.62
C GLY A 296 10.07 15.59 17.09
N VAL A 297 8.90 15.72 16.48
CA VAL A 297 8.65 15.57 15.05
C VAL A 297 8.27 16.92 14.45
N THR A 298 9.05 17.50 13.54
CA THR A 298 8.69 18.74 12.85
C THR A 298 7.57 18.46 11.83
N TYR A 299 6.51 19.26 11.83
CA TYR A 299 5.39 19.13 10.90
C TYR A 299 5.87 19.25 9.45
N VAL A 300 5.51 18.29 8.58
CA VAL A 300 6.05 18.23 7.21
C VAL A 300 5.65 19.45 6.38
N ALA A 301 4.45 19.98 6.58
CA ALA A 301 3.97 21.21 5.98
C ALA A 301 4.98 22.37 6.11
N ARG A 302 5.78 22.44 7.18
CA ARG A 302 6.80 23.49 7.37
C ARG A 302 8.03 23.33 6.48
N ALA A 303 8.38 22.10 6.08
CA ALA A 303 9.43 21.85 5.10
C ALA A 303 8.96 22.14 3.67
N ILE A 304 7.71 21.79 3.37
CA ILE A 304 7.05 22.10 2.08
C ILE A 304 6.86 23.61 1.91
N GLU A 305 6.35 24.31 2.93
CA GLU A 305 6.31 25.78 2.96
C GLU A 305 7.68 26.41 2.69
N ALA A 306 8.73 25.91 3.35
CA ALA A 306 10.08 26.44 3.18
C ALA A 306 10.65 26.18 1.77
N LEU A 307 10.35 25.03 1.17
CA LEU A 307 10.70 24.70 -0.22
C LEU A 307 9.99 25.61 -1.22
N CYS A 308 8.70 25.87 -1.01
CA CYS A 308 7.86 26.57 -1.98
C CYS A 308 7.80 28.10 -1.79
N ALA A 309 8.33 28.64 -0.68
CA ALA A 309 8.30 30.08 -0.37
C ALA A 309 9.13 30.93 -1.34
N ASP A 310 10.29 30.44 -1.78
CA ASP A 310 11.23 31.21 -2.60
C ASP A 310 10.98 31.06 -4.13
N GLY A 311 10.04 30.22 -4.54
CA GLY A 311 9.69 30.02 -5.96
C GLY A 311 10.79 29.36 -6.81
N MET A 312 11.72 28.66 -6.16
CA MET A 312 12.97 28.14 -6.74
C MET A 312 12.85 26.75 -7.38
N VAL A 313 11.63 26.25 -7.63
CA VAL A 313 11.43 24.88 -8.13
C VAL A 313 10.18 24.73 -9.00
N ASP A 314 10.40 24.39 -10.27
CA ASP A 314 9.39 23.92 -11.24
C ASP A 314 9.04 22.44 -10.99
N ASP A 315 8.72 22.12 -9.73
CA ASP A 315 8.81 20.77 -9.18
C ASP A 315 7.43 20.23 -8.74
N PRO A 316 7.13 18.93 -8.96
CA PRO A 316 5.90 18.30 -8.46
C PRO A 316 5.62 18.53 -6.97
N VAL A 317 6.63 18.67 -6.11
CA VAL A 317 6.43 18.92 -4.67
C VAL A 317 5.84 20.30 -4.38
N CYS A 318 6.17 21.32 -5.20
CA CYS A 318 5.64 22.68 -5.05
C CYS A 318 4.53 23.06 -6.04
N GLY A 319 4.37 22.29 -7.13
CA GLY A 319 3.35 22.52 -8.16
C GLY A 319 2.26 21.46 -8.26
N GLY A 320 2.47 20.25 -7.72
CA GLY A 320 1.72 19.03 -8.03
C GLY A 320 0.27 18.97 -7.54
N LEU A 321 -0.13 19.87 -6.64
CA LEU A 321 -1.54 20.07 -6.28
C LEU A 321 -2.16 21.37 -6.83
N ARG A 322 -1.37 22.43 -7.11
CA ARG A 322 -1.93 23.77 -7.39
C ARG A 322 -1.10 24.71 -8.32
N ARG A 323 -0.30 24.24 -9.29
CA ARG A 323 0.30 25.17 -10.30
C ARG A 323 0.14 24.84 -11.79
N ARG A 324 0.15 23.58 -12.24
CA ARG A 324 -0.05 23.24 -13.67
C ARG A 324 -1.35 22.49 -13.95
N TRP A 325 -1.73 21.61 -13.03
CA TRP A 325 -2.97 20.85 -13.00
C TRP A 325 -3.65 21.23 -11.68
N CYS A 326 -4.99 21.30 -11.65
CA CYS A 326 -5.75 21.61 -10.42
C CYS A 326 -5.44 22.97 -9.75
N ALA A 327 -4.72 23.87 -10.43
CA ALA A 327 -4.35 25.17 -9.91
C ALA A 327 -5.55 26.15 -9.96
N PRO A 328 -5.95 26.77 -8.84
CA PRO A 328 -7.09 27.68 -8.82
C PRO A 328 -6.78 28.99 -9.56
N CYS A 329 -7.65 29.38 -10.49
CA CYS A 329 -7.47 30.54 -11.36
C CYS A 329 -8.77 31.35 -11.55
N ALA A 330 -8.60 32.60 -11.95
CA ALA A 330 -9.64 33.52 -12.41
C ALA A 330 -9.40 33.99 -13.87
N GLU A 331 -8.15 34.04 -14.32
CA GLU A 331 -7.78 34.29 -15.73
C GLU A 331 -6.65 33.37 -16.21
N SER A 332 -6.60 33.08 -17.52
CA SER A 332 -5.65 32.11 -18.10
C SER A 332 -4.18 32.43 -17.83
N ALA A 333 -3.82 33.70 -17.69
CA ALA A 333 -2.45 34.12 -17.41
C ALA A 333 -1.93 33.69 -16.02
N GLU A 334 -2.81 33.21 -15.13
CA GLU A 334 -2.43 32.58 -13.86
C GLU A 334 -2.03 31.10 -14.04
N CYS A 335 -2.18 30.56 -15.25
CA CYS A 335 -1.85 29.20 -15.64
C CYS A 335 -0.64 29.09 -16.60
N ASP A 336 -0.12 30.22 -17.09
CA ASP A 336 0.98 30.26 -18.07
C ASP A 336 2.27 29.70 -17.45
N VAL A 337 2.98 28.84 -18.19
CA VAL A 337 4.29 28.34 -17.78
C VAL A 337 5.35 29.34 -18.24
N THR A 338 6.12 29.90 -17.30
CA THR A 338 7.29 30.74 -17.60
C THR A 338 8.59 29.97 -17.43
N ASP A 339 9.61 30.31 -18.20
CA ASP A 339 10.98 29.88 -17.92
C ASP A 339 11.61 30.61 -16.72
N GLY A 340 12.82 30.17 -16.33
CA GLY A 340 13.59 30.78 -15.25
C GLY A 340 14.12 32.21 -15.52
N GLU A 341 13.89 32.78 -16.72
CA GLU A 341 14.11 34.22 -16.99
C GLU A 341 12.80 35.04 -16.97
N GLY A 342 11.65 34.36 -16.90
CA GLY A 342 10.30 34.94 -16.80
C GLY A 342 9.58 35.13 -18.14
N GLU A 343 10.02 34.47 -19.22
CA GLU A 343 9.32 34.47 -20.52
C GLU A 343 8.34 33.29 -20.59
N VAL A 344 7.11 33.52 -21.10
CA VAL A 344 6.09 32.46 -21.21
C VAL A 344 6.49 31.48 -22.32
N VAL A 345 6.60 30.19 -21.95
CA VAL A 345 6.98 29.09 -22.85
C VAL A 345 5.81 28.15 -23.20
N GLU A 346 4.74 28.14 -22.40
CA GLU A 346 3.50 27.38 -22.66
C GLU A 346 2.28 28.20 -22.24
N ASP A 347 1.35 28.45 -23.17
CA ASP A 347 0.08 29.16 -22.91
C ASP A 347 -0.83 28.29 -22.02
N GLY A 348 -1.09 28.75 -20.79
CA GLY A 348 -2.03 28.10 -19.88
C GLY A 348 -3.47 28.52 -20.15
N VAL A 349 -4.45 27.75 -19.66
CA VAL A 349 -5.86 28.16 -19.71
C VAL A 349 -6.61 27.81 -18.44
N CYS A 350 -7.39 28.79 -17.97
CA CYS A 350 -8.31 28.64 -16.86
C CYS A 350 -9.64 28.03 -17.32
N ALA A 351 -9.89 26.76 -16.99
CA ALA A 351 -11.18 26.08 -17.18
C ALA A 351 -12.16 26.48 -16.05
N ILE A 352 -13.10 27.37 -16.38
CA ILE A 352 -14.14 27.84 -15.45
C ILE A 352 -15.36 26.92 -15.57
N GLY A 353 -15.72 26.24 -14.47
CA GLY A 353 -16.92 25.40 -14.41
C GLY A 353 -18.22 26.20 -14.59
N GLU A 354 -19.27 25.56 -15.11
CA GLU A 354 -20.51 26.23 -15.54
C GLU A 354 -21.23 27.02 -14.41
N ASP A 355 -20.97 26.68 -13.15
CA ASP A 355 -21.51 27.35 -11.96
C ASP A 355 -20.96 28.76 -11.70
N GLY A 356 -19.88 29.15 -12.39
CA GLY A 356 -19.18 30.42 -12.15
C GLY A 356 -18.33 30.44 -10.88
N GLY A 357 -17.84 29.28 -10.46
CA GLY A 357 -16.83 29.14 -9.40
C GLY A 357 -15.44 29.61 -9.83
N MET A 358 -14.46 29.44 -8.93
CA MET A 358 -13.04 29.60 -9.29
C MET A 358 -12.66 28.48 -10.27
N GLY A 359 -12.03 28.85 -11.38
CA GLY A 359 -11.61 27.89 -12.40
C GLY A 359 -10.38 27.11 -11.98
N LEU A 360 -10.04 26.07 -12.75
CA LEU A 360 -8.79 25.33 -12.61
C LEU A 360 -7.94 25.46 -13.87
N CYS A 361 -6.61 25.49 -13.72
CA CYS A 361 -5.71 25.42 -14.87
C CYS A 361 -5.76 24.03 -15.50
N ALA A 362 -6.06 24.01 -16.81
CA ALA A 362 -6.18 22.83 -17.64
C ALA A 362 -5.26 22.99 -18.87
N PRO A 363 -4.08 22.33 -18.89
CA PRO A 363 -3.12 22.42 -19.98
C PRO A 363 -3.71 22.02 -21.35
N PRO A 364 -3.18 22.54 -22.47
CA PRO A 364 -3.57 22.11 -23.80
C PRO A 364 -3.09 20.69 -24.10
N CYS A 365 -3.84 19.94 -24.91
CA CYS A 365 -3.49 18.59 -25.36
C CYS A 365 -3.95 18.35 -26.81
N GLY A 366 -3.34 17.37 -27.47
CA GLY A 366 -3.80 16.76 -28.72
C GLY A 366 -4.39 15.36 -28.51
N GLU A 367 -3.82 14.56 -27.61
CA GLU A 367 -4.25 13.20 -27.27
C GLU A 367 -4.12 12.91 -25.76
N ASP A 368 -4.66 11.79 -25.28
CA ASP A 368 -4.74 11.50 -23.84
C ASP A 368 -3.35 11.29 -23.20
N GLU A 369 -2.34 10.84 -23.98
CA GLU A 369 -0.95 10.74 -23.52
C GLU A 369 -0.26 12.10 -23.26
N ASP A 370 -0.84 13.24 -23.68
CA ASP A 370 -0.37 14.58 -23.27
C ASP A 370 -0.81 14.92 -21.82
N CYS A 371 -1.72 14.14 -21.22
CA CYS A 371 -2.34 14.42 -19.93
C CYS A 371 -1.72 13.61 -18.76
N ARG A 372 -1.85 14.14 -17.53
CA ARG A 372 -1.63 13.36 -16.30
C ARG A 372 -2.59 12.17 -16.29
N ALA A 373 -2.19 11.02 -15.75
CA ALA A 373 -2.94 9.75 -15.84
C ALA A 373 -4.37 9.74 -15.24
N ASP A 374 -4.75 10.80 -14.53
CA ASP A 374 -6.07 11.07 -13.94
C ASP A 374 -6.80 12.27 -14.60
N HIS A 375 -6.32 12.73 -15.75
CA HIS A 375 -6.93 13.75 -16.61
C HIS A 375 -7.12 13.18 -18.03
N ALA A 376 -8.12 13.66 -18.76
CA ALA A 376 -8.42 13.22 -20.13
C ALA A 376 -8.43 14.41 -21.10
N CYS A 377 -8.04 14.17 -22.36
CA CYS A 377 -7.91 15.19 -23.38
C CYS A 377 -9.27 15.57 -23.99
N ILE A 378 -10.07 16.30 -23.22
CA ILE A 378 -11.44 16.71 -23.58
C ILE A 378 -11.40 18.08 -24.26
N GLY A 379 -11.71 18.10 -25.56
CA GLY A 379 -11.81 19.35 -26.33
C GLY A 379 -10.48 20.08 -26.58
N GLY A 380 -9.36 19.37 -26.46
CA GLY A 380 -8.01 19.95 -26.53
C GLY A 380 -7.53 20.55 -25.21
N ARG A 381 -8.11 20.11 -24.09
CA ARG A 381 -7.68 20.41 -22.72
C ARG A 381 -7.56 19.13 -21.92
N CYS A 382 -6.58 19.06 -21.03
CA CYS A 382 -6.60 18.04 -19.99
C CYS A 382 -7.59 18.45 -18.89
N GLU A 383 -8.83 17.97 -19.00
CA GLU A 383 -9.84 18.11 -17.96
C GLU A 383 -9.69 16.96 -16.95
N PRO A 384 -9.88 17.18 -15.63
CA PRO A 384 -9.71 16.15 -14.63
C PRO A 384 -10.79 15.06 -14.77
N VAL A 385 -10.39 13.79 -14.66
CA VAL A 385 -11.33 12.66 -14.63
C VAL A 385 -12.17 12.74 -13.37
N VAL A 386 -13.46 12.43 -13.50
CA VAL A 386 -14.44 12.43 -12.41
C VAL A 386 -14.73 11.00 -11.99
N GLY A 387 -14.56 10.71 -10.70
CA GLY A 387 -14.95 9.46 -10.06
C GLY A 387 -16.05 9.70 -9.02
N ALA A 388 -16.77 8.64 -8.65
CA ALA A 388 -17.49 8.64 -7.39
C ALA A 388 -16.45 8.51 -6.26
N ARG A 389 -16.57 9.31 -5.20
CA ARG A 389 -15.71 9.24 -4.00
C ARG A 389 -16.51 9.48 -2.73
N CYS A 390 -16.21 8.70 -1.69
CA CYS A 390 -16.77 8.91 -0.37
C CYS A 390 -16.23 10.19 0.30
N ARG A 391 -17.12 11.03 0.83
CA ARG A 391 -16.77 12.30 1.48
C ARG A 391 -17.78 12.66 2.57
N ALA A 392 -17.30 12.83 3.81
CA ALA A 392 -18.11 13.19 4.97
C ALA A 392 -19.34 12.27 5.21
N GLY A 393 -19.19 10.97 4.90
CA GLY A 393 -20.26 9.97 5.02
C GLY A 393 -21.23 9.91 3.84
N GLU A 394 -21.09 10.77 2.82
CA GLU A 394 -21.92 10.81 1.61
C GLU A 394 -21.10 10.40 0.37
N LEU A 395 -21.78 10.00 -0.71
CA LEU A 395 -21.14 9.70 -2.00
C LEU A 395 -21.20 10.92 -2.94
N TRP A 396 -20.03 11.40 -3.37
CA TRP A 396 -19.88 12.59 -4.21
C TRP A 396 -19.19 12.29 -5.55
N GLU A 397 -19.57 12.98 -6.61
CA GLU A 397 -18.76 13.10 -7.82
C GLU A 397 -17.58 14.01 -7.46
N VAL A 398 -16.37 13.45 -7.46
CA VAL A 398 -15.13 14.15 -7.15
C VAL A 398 -14.19 14.03 -8.33
N ASP A 399 -13.65 15.18 -8.77
CA ASP A 399 -12.65 15.20 -9.83
C ASP A 399 -11.24 14.88 -9.29
N ALA A 400 -10.30 14.58 -10.19
CA ALA A 400 -8.88 14.39 -9.90
C ALA A 400 -8.18 15.62 -9.25
N CYS A 401 -8.92 16.71 -9.01
CA CYS A 401 -8.50 17.91 -8.30
C CYS A 401 -9.15 18.06 -6.91
N GLY A 402 -9.84 17.02 -6.42
CA GLY A 402 -10.47 16.98 -5.10
C GLY A 402 -11.71 17.88 -4.96
N ARG A 403 -12.22 18.45 -6.06
CA ARG A 403 -13.47 19.23 -6.03
C ARG A 403 -14.64 18.25 -6.02
N ALA A 404 -15.47 18.37 -5.00
CA ALA A 404 -16.83 17.86 -5.04
C ALA A 404 -17.63 18.65 -6.09
N LEU A 405 -18.00 18.00 -7.20
CA LEU A 405 -18.77 18.58 -8.29
C LEU A 405 -20.27 18.46 -8.03
N ALA A 406 -20.71 17.25 -7.66
CA ALA A 406 -22.10 16.94 -7.34
C ALA A 406 -22.18 15.91 -6.22
N LEU A 407 -23.27 15.93 -5.46
CA LEU A 407 -23.65 14.83 -4.57
C LEU A 407 -24.29 13.73 -5.45
N VAL A 408 -23.70 12.53 -5.50
CA VAL A 408 -24.32 11.36 -6.16
C VAL A 408 -25.48 10.86 -5.31
N GLU A 409 -25.18 10.58 -4.04
CA GLU A 409 -26.13 10.04 -3.08
C GLU A 409 -25.72 10.49 -1.66
N ALA A 410 -26.64 11.15 -0.96
CA ALA A 410 -26.52 11.24 0.49
C ALA A 410 -26.86 9.86 1.06
N CYS A 411 -25.86 9.17 1.59
CA CYS A 411 -26.06 7.92 2.30
C CYS A 411 -27.07 8.15 3.44
N ALA A 412 -27.99 7.20 3.63
CA ALA A 412 -29.10 7.32 4.56
C ALA A 412 -28.64 7.17 6.02
N GLU A 413 -29.53 7.41 6.99
CA GLU A 413 -29.25 7.18 8.41
C GLU A 413 -28.83 5.71 8.68
N ASP A 414 -29.25 4.80 7.79
CA ASP A 414 -28.92 3.37 7.72
C ASP A 414 -28.00 2.98 6.54
N THR A 415 -27.16 3.88 6.00
CA THR A 415 -26.02 3.51 5.10
C THR A 415 -24.72 4.24 5.47
N LEU A 416 -23.56 3.68 5.10
CA LEU A 416 -22.21 4.26 5.18
C LEU A 416 -21.64 4.37 3.77
N CYS A 417 -20.75 5.32 3.53
CA CYS A 417 -20.00 5.38 2.28
C CYS A 417 -18.68 4.59 2.42
N ILE A 418 -18.54 3.49 1.68
CA ILE A 418 -17.37 2.58 1.67
C ILE A 418 -17.14 2.16 0.22
N ASP A 419 -15.89 1.99 -0.23
CA ASP A 419 -15.52 1.61 -1.60
C ASP A 419 -16.24 2.42 -2.70
N ASP A 420 -16.38 3.72 -2.47
CA ASP A 420 -17.09 4.67 -3.34
C ASP A 420 -18.55 4.29 -3.64
N ALA A 421 -19.22 3.65 -2.67
CA ALA A 421 -20.63 3.29 -2.70
C ALA A 421 -21.32 3.54 -1.34
N CYS A 422 -22.62 3.88 -1.34
CA CYS A 422 -23.43 3.86 -0.12
C CYS A 422 -23.82 2.41 0.22
N VAL A 423 -23.05 1.76 1.09
CA VAL A 423 -23.25 0.39 1.61
C VAL A 423 -24.16 0.43 2.85
N ALA A 424 -25.07 -0.52 3.00
CA ALA A 424 -26.03 -0.49 4.10
C ALA A 424 -25.39 -0.69 5.48
N ARG A 425 -25.72 0.21 6.43
CA ARG A 425 -25.67 -0.06 7.87
C ARG A 425 -26.81 -1.03 8.17
N GLY A 426 -26.57 -2.32 7.94
CA GLY A 426 -27.23 -3.29 8.80
C GLY A 426 -26.86 -3.01 10.27
N PRO A 427 -27.68 -3.42 11.25
CA PRO A 427 -27.40 -3.09 12.65
C PRO A 427 -26.16 -3.82 13.21
N ASN A 428 -25.58 -4.76 12.43
CA ASN A 428 -24.25 -5.39 12.41
C ASN A 428 -23.38 -5.14 13.66
N ALA A 429 -23.90 -5.57 14.81
CA ALA A 429 -23.22 -5.52 16.11
C ALA A 429 -23.86 -6.55 17.08
N THR A 430 -24.49 -7.57 16.51
CA THR A 430 -25.10 -8.71 17.22
C THR A 430 -24.94 -9.98 16.39
N CYS A 431 -25.18 -11.13 17.01
CA CYS A 431 -25.20 -12.41 16.30
C CYS A 431 -26.38 -12.61 15.33
N ASP A 432 -27.46 -11.84 15.45
CA ASP A 432 -28.62 -11.92 14.57
C ASP A 432 -28.40 -11.19 13.21
N ASP A 433 -27.38 -10.32 13.12
CA ASP A 433 -27.07 -9.49 11.95
C ASP A 433 -25.57 -9.38 11.59
N ALA A 434 -24.79 -10.42 11.92
CA ALA A 434 -23.38 -10.51 11.57
C ALA A 434 -23.11 -10.33 10.05
N PHE A 435 -22.13 -9.50 9.71
CA PHE A 435 -21.82 -9.12 8.33
C PHE A 435 -21.03 -10.22 7.59
N GLU A 436 -21.58 -10.72 6.48
CA GLU A 436 -20.97 -11.81 5.70
C GLU A 436 -19.77 -11.29 4.86
N LEU A 437 -18.59 -11.83 5.13
CA LEU A 437 -17.34 -11.60 4.40
C LEU A 437 -16.88 -12.88 3.66
N PRO A 438 -16.23 -12.75 2.49
CA PRO A 438 -15.54 -13.86 1.86
C PRO A 438 -14.30 -14.26 2.66
N ALA A 439 -14.04 -15.57 2.79
CA ALA A 439 -12.82 -16.10 3.39
C ALA A 439 -11.64 -16.04 2.39
N VAL A 440 -11.17 -14.82 2.12
CA VAL A 440 -10.05 -14.52 1.20
C VAL A 440 -9.14 -13.47 1.83
N THR A 441 -7.87 -13.44 1.42
CA THR A 441 -6.94 -12.40 1.85
C THR A 441 -7.36 -11.04 1.30
N ALA A 442 -7.69 -10.11 2.19
CA ALA A 442 -8.18 -8.76 1.87
C ALA A 442 -8.09 -7.83 3.10
N ASP A 443 -7.97 -6.53 2.84
CA ASP A 443 -8.19 -5.47 3.83
C ASP A 443 -9.63 -4.96 3.77
N TYR A 444 -10.17 -4.60 4.94
CA TYR A 444 -11.51 -4.02 5.10
C TYR A 444 -11.45 -2.76 5.96
N GLU A 445 -12.24 -1.74 5.64
CA GLU A 445 -12.35 -0.52 6.44
C GLU A 445 -13.77 -0.31 6.97
N GLY A 446 -13.88 0.35 8.13
CA GLY A 446 -15.17 0.64 8.75
C GLY A 446 -15.07 1.50 9.99
N GLU A 447 -16.19 1.68 10.68
CA GLU A 447 -16.28 2.42 11.94
C GLU A 447 -16.97 1.57 13.02
N VAL A 448 -16.44 1.59 14.23
CA VAL A 448 -17.22 1.27 15.42
C VAL A 448 -17.82 2.56 15.96
N LEU A 449 -19.08 2.52 16.37
CA LEU A 449 -19.84 3.72 16.80
C LEU A 449 -20.23 3.62 18.27
N PRO A 450 -20.39 4.74 19.00
CA PRO A 450 -20.85 4.72 20.39
C PRO A 450 -22.23 4.06 20.60
N GLU A 451 -23.03 3.98 19.53
CA GLU A 451 -24.34 3.31 19.48
C GLU A 451 -24.31 1.87 18.94
N SER A 452 -23.13 1.28 18.66
CA SER A 452 -23.01 -0.16 18.36
C SER A 452 -23.53 -1.03 19.51
N GLY A 453 -23.82 -2.29 19.19
CA GLY A 453 -24.12 -3.34 20.16
C GLY A 453 -22.96 -3.60 21.13
N ASN A 454 -23.28 -4.31 22.20
CA ASN A 454 -22.40 -4.79 23.27
C ASN A 454 -23.22 -5.90 23.95
N ASP A 455 -23.32 -7.04 23.27
CA ASP A 455 -24.01 -8.25 23.73
C ASP A 455 -23.06 -9.43 23.98
N SER A 456 -21.83 -9.33 23.46
CA SER A 456 -20.73 -10.28 23.66
C SER A 456 -19.56 -9.66 24.43
N GLU A 457 -18.74 -10.54 25.03
CA GLU A 457 -17.45 -10.27 25.68
C GLU A 457 -16.56 -11.48 25.36
N GLY A 458 -15.30 -11.26 24.96
CA GLY A 458 -14.32 -12.32 24.69
C GLY A 458 -13.55 -12.73 25.94
N SER A 459 -12.90 -13.91 25.97
CA SER A 459 -12.18 -14.35 27.18
C SER A 459 -10.96 -13.50 27.57
N CYS A 460 -10.51 -12.62 26.68
CA CYS A 460 -9.41 -11.67 26.83
C CYS A 460 -9.86 -10.23 27.10
N GLY A 461 -11.10 -9.87 26.79
CA GLY A 461 -11.62 -8.50 26.87
C GLY A 461 -12.79 -8.29 25.91
N GLY A 462 -13.12 -7.02 25.64
CA GLY A 462 -14.31 -6.65 24.89
C GLY A 462 -15.45 -6.30 25.85
N LEU A 463 -15.55 -5.02 26.17
CA LEU A 463 -16.56 -4.46 27.09
C LEU A 463 -17.15 -3.16 26.54
N GLY A 464 -16.85 -2.83 25.28
CA GLY A 464 -17.27 -1.62 24.60
C GLY A 464 -18.21 -1.92 23.43
N PRO A 465 -18.43 -0.96 22.52
CA PRO A 465 -19.27 -1.20 21.36
C PRO A 465 -18.58 -2.12 20.34
N GLU A 466 -19.31 -3.00 19.67
CA GLU A 466 -18.74 -4.08 18.84
C GLU A 466 -19.21 -4.07 17.36
N ARG A 467 -18.56 -4.94 16.58
CA ARG A 467 -18.93 -5.39 15.23
C ARG A 467 -18.81 -6.90 15.15
N VAL A 468 -19.86 -7.55 14.65
CA VAL A 468 -19.84 -8.99 14.38
C VAL A 468 -19.75 -9.23 12.87
N LEU A 469 -18.70 -9.92 12.46
CA LEU A 469 -18.41 -10.36 11.10
C LEU A 469 -18.58 -11.88 11.03
N ARG A 470 -18.91 -12.41 9.85
CA ARG A 470 -19.08 -13.84 9.61
C ARG A 470 -18.40 -14.24 8.31
N PHE A 471 -17.73 -15.38 8.29
CA PHE A 471 -17.17 -15.97 7.07
C PHE A 471 -17.28 -17.50 7.09
N THR A 472 -17.02 -18.15 5.96
CA THR A 472 -17.02 -19.61 5.84
C THR A 472 -15.74 -20.08 5.17
N VAL A 473 -14.98 -20.91 5.87
CA VAL A 473 -13.74 -21.55 5.40
C VAL A 473 -14.11 -22.87 4.71
N GLU A 474 -13.81 -23.02 3.42
CA GLU A 474 -14.14 -24.23 2.64
C GLU A 474 -13.08 -25.34 2.77
N GLU A 475 -11.80 -24.98 2.91
CA GLU A 475 -10.66 -25.90 3.03
C GLU A 475 -9.71 -25.43 4.16
N ARG A 476 -9.05 -26.37 4.85
CA ARG A 476 -8.25 -26.05 6.05
C ARG A 476 -7.16 -25.04 5.69
N SER A 477 -7.14 -23.93 6.41
CA SER A 477 -6.30 -22.77 6.10
C SER A 477 -5.64 -22.23 7.36
N TRP A 478 -4.42 -21.71 7.23
CA TRP A 478 -3.88 -20.79 8.22
C TRP A 478 -4.58 -19.45 8.04
N PHE A 479 -4.94 -18.82 9.15
CA PHE A 479 -5.73 -17.61 9.20
C PHE A 479 -5.01 -16.56 10.05
N ARG A 480 -5.11 -15.30 9.63
CA ARG A 480 -4.78 -14.12 10.43
C ARG A 480 -5.90 -13.09 10.29
N ALA A 481 -6.26 -12.45 11.39
CA ALA A 481 -7.00 -11.19 11.37
C ALA A 481 -6.27 -10.18 12.25
N MET A 482 -6.04 -8.97 11.73
CA MET A 482 -5.39 -7.87 12.43
C MET A 482 -6.18 -6.57 12.28
N SER A 483 -6.77 -6.08 13.37
CA SER A 483 -7.39 -4.75 13.42
C SER A 483 -6.33 -3.67 13.69
N ARG A 484 -6.60 -2.45 13.22
CA ARG A 484 -5.82 -1.21 13.48
C ARG A 484 -6.78 -0.02 13.46
N GLY A 485 -6.35 1.11 14.04
CA GLY A 485 -7.13 2.35 14.14
C GLY A 485 -7.29 2.82 15.58
N PHE A 486 -7.90 1.99 16.43
CA PHE A 486 -8.11 2.24 17.85
C PHE A 486 -7.90 0.98 18.73
N ASP A 487 -8.22 1.11 20.02
CA ASP A 487 -8.10 0.11 21.11
C ASP A 487 -9.19 -0.98 21.02
N THR A 488 -8.91 -2.02 20.24
CA THR A 488 -9.85 -3.11 19.91
C THR A 488 -9.62 -4.37 20.76
N VAL A 489 -10.54 -5.32 20.67
CA VAL A 489 -10.31 -6.73 21.01
C VAL A 489 -10.84 -7.60 19.87
N LEU A 490 -10.02 -8.52 19.35
CA LEU A 490 -10.45 -9.51 18.35
C LEU A 490 -10.67 -10.88 18.98
N TYR A 491 -11.85 -11.46 18.75
CA TYR A 491 -12.12 -12.86 19.10
C TYR A 491 -12.94 -13.60 18.04
N LEU A 492 -12.74 -14.92 17.95
CA LEU A 492 -13.30 -15.78 16.91
C LEU A 492 -14.08 -16.93 17.53
N ARG A 493 -15.32 -17.17 17.07
CA ARG A 493 -16.20 -18.27 17.54
C ARG A 493 -16.70 -19.12 16.37
N THR A 494 -17.07 -20.37 16.65
CA THR A 494 -17.75 -21.25 15.67
C THR A 494 -19.27 -21.26 15.83
N ASP A 495 -19.80 -20.94 17.01
CA ASP A 495 -21.18 -20.49 17.21
C ASP A 495 -21.14 -19.11 17.87
N CYS A 496 -21.70 -18.11 17.18
CA CYS A 496 -21.66 -16.72 17.61
C CYS A 496 -22.19 -16.53 19.05
N ALA A 497 -23.30 -17.19 19.38
CA ALA A 497 -24.02 -16.99 20.64
C ALA A 497 -23.55 -17.91 21.78
N ASP A 498 -22.66 -18.86 21.51
CA ASP A 498 -22.04 -19.73 22.54
C ASP A 498 -20.56 -19.40 22.70
N ALA A 499 -20.27 -18.55 23.70
CA ALA A 499 -18.92 -18.16 24.09
C ALA A 499 -18.02 -19.35 24.54
N SER A 500 -18.55 -20.56 24.73
CA SER A 500 -17.72 -21.76 24.93
C SER A 500 -17.13 -22.33 23.63
N THR A 501 -17.46 -21.74 22.48
CA THR A 501 -16.97 -22.10 21.15
C THR A 501 -15.88 -21.15 20.60
N GLU A 502 -15.34 -20.30 21.48
CA GLU A 502 -14.24 -19.39 21.19
C GLU A 502 -12.94 -20.15 20.84
N VAL A 503 -12.33 -19.79 19.72
CA VAL A 503 -11.16 -20.42 19.12
C VAL A 503 -9.90 -19.60 19.41
N PHE A 504 -9.99 -18.29 19.17
CA PHE A 504 -8.94 -17.31 19.44
C PHE A 504 -9.54 -16.08 20.11
N CYS A 505 -8.75 -15.42 20.96
CA CYS A 505 -9.05 -14.12 21.56
C CYS A 505 -7.72 -13.42 21.79
N ASN A 506 -7.59 -12.16 21.38
CA ASN A 506 -6.45 -11.32 21.73
C ASN A 506 -6.85 -9.84 21.80
N ASP A 507 -6.24 -9.11 22.73
CA ASP A 507 -6.32 -7.65 22.88
C ASP A 507 -5.17 -6.96 22.12
N ASP A 508 -3.91 -7.33 22.36
CA ASP A 508 -2.72 -6.65 21.80
C ASP A 508 -2.16 -7.30 20.51
N ALA A 509 -2.03 -6.58 19.38
CA ALA A 509 -1.41 -7.08 18.12
C ALA A 509 0.14 -7.11 18.11
N ARG A 510 0.74 -7.74 19.12
CA ARG A 510 2.19 -7.71 19.38
C ARG A 510 3.06 -8.30 18.25
N PRO A 511 4.13 -7.57 17.89
CA PRO A 511 4.08 -6.35 17.07
C PRO A 511 3.51 -6.65 15.66
N PRO A 512 3.10 -5.66 14.85
CA PRO A 512 3.39 -4.22 14.97
C PRO A 512 2.18 -3.36 15.38
N GLY A 513 1.15 -3.90 16.03
CA GLY A 513 -0.01 -3.10 16.46
C GLY A 513 -0.05 -2.90 17.98
N ARG A 514 -0.06 -1.63 18.40
CA ARG A 514 -0.07 -1.23 19.83
C ARG A 514 -1.47 -1.29 20.47
N LEU A 515 -2.49 -0.83 19.74
CA LEU A 515 -3.90 -0.73 20.19
C LEU A 515 -4.84 -1.62 19.35
N GLY A 516 -4.46 -1.89 18.10
CA GLY A 516 -5.11 -2.92 17.30
C GLY A 516 -4.83 -4.31 17.86
N SER A 517 -5.69 -5.29 17.58
CA SER A 517 -5.56 -6.67 18.04
C SER A 517 -5.20 -7.60 16.88
N ARG A 518 -4.60 -8.76 17.18
CA ARG A 518 -4.27 -9.78 16.17
C ARG A 518 -4.57 -11.18 16.67
N ILE A 519 -5.32 -11.95 15.89
CA ILE A 519 -5.52 -13.39 16.12
C ILE A 519 -5.01 -14.17 14.91
N GLU A 520 -4.34 -15.29 15.14
CA GLU A 520 -3.73 -16.09 14.07
C GLU A 520 -3.59 -17.58 14.44
N GLY A 521 -3.71 -18.46 13.43
CA GLY A 521 -3.60 -19.92 13.57
C GLY A 521 -4.45 -20.71 12.58
N ASP A 522 -4.36 -22.03 12.62
CA ASP A 522 -5.12 -22.96 11.76
C ASP A 522 -6.64 -22.88 12.01
N LEU A 523 -7.43 -22.82 10.93
CA LEU A 523 -8.87 -23.06 10.92
C LEU A 523 -9.20 -24.30 10.07
N ASP A 524 -9.96 -25.23 10.65
CA ASP A 524 -10.58 -26.34 9.92
C ASP A 524 -11.82 -25.83 9.12
N PRO A 525 -12.32 -26.55 8.12
CA PRO A 525 -13.47 -26.12 7.33
C PRO A 525 -14.75 -25.90 8.17
N GLY A 526 -15.36 -24.72 8.06
CA GLY A 526 -16.52 -24.34 8.86
C GLY A 526 -16.92 -22.88 8.76
N THR A 527 -18.05 -22.54 9.38
CA THR A 527 -18.50 -21.15 9.57
C THR A 527 -17.83 -20.57 10.82
N TYR A 528 -17.34 -19.34 10.73
CA TYR A 528 -16.75 -18.61 11.83
C TYR A 528 -17.37 -17.22 11.98
N TYR A 529 -17.34 -16.72 13.21
CA TYR A 529 -17.81 -15.40 13.60
C TYR A 529 -16.65 -14.64 14.23
N LEU A 530 -16.23 -13.53 13.61
CA LEU A 530 -15.16 -12.66 14.06
C LEU A 530 -15.77 -11.42 14.69
N PHE A 531 -15.45 -11.20 15.95
CA PHE A 531 -15.86 -10.05 16.73
C PHE A 531 -14.73 -9.03 16.70
N LEU A 532 -15.04 -7.82 16.25
CA LEU A 532 -14.19 -6.63 16.42
C LEU A 532 -14.88 -5.76 17.46
N ASP A 533 -14.45 -5.98 18.70
CA ASP A 533 -14.97 -5.36 19.92
C ASP A 533 -14.07 -4.19 20.31
N SER A 534 -14.54 -3.34 21.22
CA SER A 534 -13.78 -2.21 21.76
C SER A 534 -13.36 -2.53 23.19
N TYR A 535 -12.10 -2.26 23.55
CA TYR A 535 -11.61 -2.64 24.88
C TYR A 535 -12.40 -1.97 26.02
N ASN A 536 -12.90 -0.75 25.80
CA ASN A 536 -13.87 -0.01 26.63
C ASN A 536 -14.72 0.92 25.71
N ASP A 537 -15.26 2.03 26.21
CA ASP A 537 -15.94 3.11 25.44
C ASP A 537 -15.08 3.80 24.35
N ASN A 538 -13.93 3.23 23.94
CA ASN A 538 -13.04 3.80 22.93
C ASN A 538 -13.43 3.27 21.54
N VAL A 539 -13.91 4.14 20.66
CA VAL A 539 -14.45 3.77 19.34
C VAL A 539 -13.98 4.76 18.28
N ASP A 540 -13.55 4.25 17.14
CA ASP A 540 -13.10 5.03 15.99
C ASP A 540 -13.30 4.23 14.69
N SER A 541 -12.82 4.80 13.59
CA SER A 541 -12.47 4.12 12.35
C SER A 541 -11.45 2.99 12.55
N PHE A 542 -11.58 1.91 11.77
CA PHE A 542 -10.65 0.78 11.77
C PHE A 542 -10.29 0.34 10.35
N ARG A 543 -9.07 -0.22 10.21
CA ARG A 543 -8.69 -1.11 9.10
C ARG A 543 -8.48 -2.51 9.67
N LEU A 544 -9.05 -3.51 9.02
CA LEU A 544 -8.99 -4.92 9.39
C LEU A 544 -8.37 -5.71 8.22
N GLU A 545 -7.12 -6.11 8.39
CA GLU A 545 -6.47 -7.07 7.50
C GLU A 545 -7.00 -8.47 7.84
N MET A 546 -7.43 -9.24 6.84
CA MET A 546 -7.69 -10.67 6.96
C MET A 546 -6.82 -11.42 5.95
N VAL A 547 -6.19 -12.52 6.38
CA VAL A 547 -5.33 -13.38 5.55
C VAL A 547 -5.80 -14.82 5.67
N PHE A 548 -5.89 -15.51 4.53
CA PHE A 548 -6.19 -16.95 4.45
C PHE A 548 -5.18 -17.64 3.53
N GLU A 549 -4.41 -18.57 4.08
CA GLU A 549 -3.43 -19.38 3.35
C GLU A 549 -3.83 -20.87 3.45
N PRO A 550 -4.30 -21.51 2.36
CA PRO A 550 -4.68 -22.92 2.38
C PRO A 550 -3.50 -23.81 2.81
N LEU A 551 -3.70 -24.61 3.86
CA LEU A 551 -2.70 -25.54 4.41
C LEU A 551 -2.65 -26.87 3.65
N CYS A 552 -3.62 -27.12 2.78
CA CYS A 552 -3.73 -28.31 1.95
C CYS A 552 -3.65 -27.91 0.47
N ALA A 553 -2.80 -28.58 -0.30
CA ALA A 553 -2.74 -28.42 -1.75
C ALA A 553 -3.96 -29.08 -2.43
N ARG A 554 -4.36 -28.58 -3.60
CA ARG A 554 -5.50 -29.12 -4.36
C ARG A 554 -5.10 -30.25 -5.32
N CYS A 555 -4.35 -31.23 -4.82
CA CYS A 555 -3.77 -32.30 -5.63
C CYS A 555 -4.01 -33.71 -5.04
N GLU A 556 -3.80 -34.77 -5.84
CA GLU A 556 -4.16 -36.14 -5.45
C GLU A 556 -2.98 -36.86 -4.73
N PRO A 557 -3.12 -37.29 -3.46
CA PRO A 557 -2.01 -37.85 -2.69
C PRO A 557 -1.40 -39.11 -3.34
N GLY A 558 -0.07 -39.10 -3.49
CA GLY A 558 0.70 -40.15 -4.15
C GLY A 558 0.86 -39.97 -5.67
N THR A 559 0.34 -38.87 -6.24
CA THR A 559 0.71 -38.45 -7.61
C THR A 559 2.00 -37.62 -7.63
N SER A 560 2.64 -37.55 -8.79
CA SER A 560 3.62 -36.52 -9.09
C SER A 560 3.47 -36.07 -10.55
N VAL A 561 3.84 -34.82 -10.81
CA VAL A 561 3.72 -34.15 -12.10
C VAL A 561 4.97 -33.30 -12.37
N CYS A 562 5.11 -32.82 -13.61
CA CYS A 562 6.06 -31.75 -13.92
C CYS A 562 5.29 -30.43 -13.99
N ASP A 563 5.85 -29.37 -13.41
CA ASP A 563 5.33 -28.01 -13.57
C ASP A 563 5.84 -27.32 -14.84
N GLU A 564 5.48 -26.05 -15.03
CA GLU A 564 5.88 -25.26 -16.20
C GLU A 564 7.36 -24.83 -16.19
N GLU A 565 8.05 -24.95 -15.05
CA GLU A 565 9.49 -24.67 -14.90
C GLU A 565 10.36 -25.94 -15.04
N GLY A 566 9.74 -27.12 -15.04
CA GLY A 566 10.38 -28.41 -15.25
C GLY A 566 10.84 -29.10 -13.95
N MET A 567 10.30 -28.71 -12.80
CA MET A 567 10.54 -29.37 -11.51
C MET A 567 9.55 -30.52 -11.28
N VAL A 568 9.91 -31.48 -10.44
CA VAL A 568 9.00 -32.57 -10.03
C VAL A 568 8.17 -32.09 -8.85
N VAL A 569 6.87 -31.90 -9.04
CA VAL A 569 5.92 -31.66 -7.95
C VAL A 569 5.35 -33.00 -7.48
N ARG A 570 5.50 -33.32 -6.20
CA ARG A 570 5.02 -34.56 -5.56
C ARG A 570 3.90 -34.24 -4.57
N CYS A 571 2.77 -34.91 -4.71
CA CYS A 571 1.68 -34.81 -3.75
C CYS A 571 1.88 -35.82 -2.61
N THR A 572 2.26 -35.34 -1.43
CA THR A 572 2.42 -36.13 -0.21
C THR A 572 1.37 -35.74 0.82
N GLY A 573 1.59 -36.02 2.11
CA GLY A 573 0.62 -35.72 3.17
C GLY A 573 -0.46 -36.80 3.37
N ASP A 574 -1.58 -36.38 3.98
CA ASP A 574 -2.71 -37.25 4.32
C ASP A 574 -3.83 -37.11 3.27
N PRO A 575 -4.64 -38.15 2.98
CA PRO A 575 -5.81 -38.01 2.10
C PRO A 575 -6.83 -36.94 2.50
N GLU A 576 -6.86 -36.50 3.76
CA GLU A 576 -7.71 -35.39 4.23
C GLU A 576 -7.01 -34.01 4.15
N CYS A 577 -5.69 -33.97 3.93
CA CYS A 577 -4.90 -32.75 3.68
C CYS A 577 -3.56 -33.10 2.97
N PRO A 578 -3.54 -33.17 1.64
CA PRO A 578 -2.31 -33.39 0.88
C PRO A 578 -1.48 -32.11 0.78
N VAL A 579 -0.17 -32.25 0.53
CA VAL A 579 0.77 -31.14 0.36
C VAL A 579 1.65 -31.38 -0.86
N GLU A 580 2.09 -30.30 -1.51
CA GLU A 580 2.99 -30.36 -2.67
C GLU A 580 4.45 -30.17 -2.22
N GLU A 581 5.28 -31.20 -2.46
CA GLU A 581 6.73 -31.16 -2.30
C GLU A 581 7.38 -30.96 -3.68
N VAL A 582 8.12 -29.86 -3.88
CA VAL A 582 8.82 -29.55 -5.13
C VAL A 582 10.26 -30.05 -5.08
N GLU A 583 10.71 -30.76 -6.12
CA GLU A 583 12.06 -31.30 -6.29
C GLU A 583 12.68 -30.84 -7.61
N GLU A 584 13.73 -30.00 -7.53
CA GLU A 584 14.59 -29.67 -8.68
C GLU A 584 15.30 -30.92 -9.20
N CYS A 585 15.32 -31.11 -10.52
CA CYS A 585 16.02 -32.25 -11.10
C CYS A 585 17.56 -32.10 -11.09
N PRO A 586 18.30 -33.20 -10.83
CA PRO A 586 19.76 -33.19 -10.87
C PRO A 586 20.34 -32.72 -12.21
N PHE A 587 21.56 -32.19 -12.19
CA PHE A 587 22.24 -31.71 -13.40
C PHE A 587 22.33 -32.79 -14.50
N ALA A 588 21.77 -32.47 -15.68
CA ALA A 588 21.56 -33.36 -16.85
C ALA A 588 20.40 -34.38 -16.73
N GLU A 589 19.49 -34.15 -15.78
CA GLU A 589 18.14 -34.71 -15.74
C GLU A 589 17.10 -33.58 -15.89
N GLU A 590 15.95 -33.91 -16.48
CA GLU A 590 14.79 -33.04 -16.72
C GLU A 590 13.54 -33.78 -16.24
N CYS A 591 12.48 -33.06 -15.82
CA CYS A 591 11.24 -33.72 -15.43
C CYS A 591 10.49 -34.25 -16.66
N ALA A 592 10.12 -35.53 -16.62
CA ALA A 592 9.13 -36.14 -17.52
C ALA A 592 8.21 -37.07 -16.72
N ASP A 593 6.91 -37.06 -17.02
CA ASP A 593 5.88 -37.88 -16.35
C ASP A 593 5.94 -37.86 -14.80
N GLY A 594 6.31 -36.72 -14.21
CA GLY A 594 6.40 -36.55 -12.75
C GLY A 594 7.61 -37.22 -12.10
N ALA A 595 8.69 -37.43 -12.85
CA ALA A 595 9.98 -37.90 -12.35
C ALA A 595 11.15 -37.26 -13.10
N CYS A 596 12.29 -37.09 -12.42
CA CYS A 596 13.54 -36.72 -13.09
C CYS A 596 14.04 -37.89 -13.93
N VAL A 597 14.25 -37.64 -15.22
CA VAL A 597 14.85 -38.56 -16.18
C VAL A 597 16.05 -37.88 -16.85
N PRO A 598 17.09 -38.60 -17.30
CA PRO A 598 18.16 -37.98 -18.06
C PRO A 598 17.60 -37.21 -19.27
N SER A 599 18.08 -35.99 -19.55
CA SER A 599 17.56 -35.12 -20.64
C SER A 599 17.43 -35.83 -22.00
N ALA A 600 18.31 -36.80 -22.26
CA ALA A 600 18.31 -37.62 -23.46
C ALA A 600 17.06 -38.53 -23.61
N CYS A 601 16.28 -38.73 -22.54
CA CYS A 601 15.12 -39.60 -22.44
C CYS A 601 13.78 -38.84 -22.39
N VAL A 602 13.73 -37.56 -22.78
CA VAL A 602 12.49 -36.75 -22.79
C VAL A 602 11.70 -36.90 -24.11
N ASP A 603 12.36 -36.91 -25.28
CA ASP A 603 11.74 -37.21 -26.59
C ASP A 603 11.63 -38.73 -26.80
N LEU A 604 10.76 -39.38 -26.02
CA LEU A 604 10.50 -40.82 -26.08
C LEU A 604 9.66 -41.22 -27.31
N CYS A 605 9.99 -42.37 -27.90
CA CYS A 605 9.33 -42.93 -29.08
C CYS A 605 9.12 -44.45 -28.95
N GLU A 606 8.30 -45.06 -29.81
CA GLU A 606 8.09 -46.52 -29.79
C GLU A 606 9.26 -47.29 -30.43
N GLU A 607 9.72 -48.41 -29.86
CA GLU A 607 10.88 -49.14 -30.38
C GLU A 607 10.66 -49.59 -31.85
N GLY A 608 11.51 -49.10 -32.76
CA GLY A 608 11.42 -49.38 -34.19
C GLY A 608 10.52 -48.43 -34.99
N GLU A 609 9.95 -47.39 -34.37
CA GLU A 609 9.30 -46.28 -35.06
C GLU A 609 10.29 -45.55 -36.00
N ILE A 610 9.80 -44.94 -37.08
CA ILE A 610 10.63 -44.25 -38.09
C ILE A 610 9.97 -42.93 -38.49
N ARG A 611 10.54 -41.78 -38.07
CA ARG A 611 10.13 -40.48 -38.61
C ARG A 611 10.98 -40.12 -39.84
N CYS A 612 10.31 -39.73 -40.92
CA CYS A 612 10.97 -39.14 -42.08
C CYS A 612 11.34 -37.68 -41.77
N LEU A 613 12.56 -37.27 -42.13
CA LEU A 613 12.96 -35.87 -42.10
C LEU A 613 12.93 -35.30 -43.53
N GLU A 614 13.24 -34.01 -43.67
CA GLU A 614 13.47 -33.42 -44.99
C GLU A 614 14.55 -34.19 -45.77
N ALA A 615 14.35 -34.33 -47.08
CA ALA A 615 15.13 -35.27 -47.88
C ALA A 615 16.62 -34.88 -47.95
N PRO A 616 17.56 -35.83 -47.76
CA PRO A 616 17.35 -37.28 -47.83
C PRO A 616 17.34 -38.01 -46.47
N ALA A 617 16.97 -37.37 -45.34
CA ALA A 617 17.17 -37.96 -44.01
C ALA A 617 15.94 -38.73 -43.44
N ARG A 618 16.20 -39.63 -42.47
CA ARG A 618 15.19 -40.25 -41.59
C ARG A 618 15.81 -40.64 -40.24
N GLU A 619 15.01 -40.72 -39.19
CA GLU A 619 15.42 -41.18 -37.86
C GLU A 619 14.69 -42.47 -37.48
N ILE A 620 15.29 -43.27 -36.60
CA ILE A 620 14.73 -44.57 -36.18
C ILE A 620 14.80 -44.65 -34.66
N CYS A 621 13.68 -44.94 -34.01
CA CYS A 621 13.65 -45.09 -32.56
C CYS A 621 14.29 -46.41 -32.11
N ARG A 622 15.15 -46.38 -31.10
CA ARG A 622 15.72 -47.57 -30.42
C ARG A 622 16.00 -47.33 -28.95
N GLU A 623 16.10 -48.42 -28.18
CA GLU A 623 16.69 -48.41 -26.84
C GLU A 623 18.13 -47.85 -26.89
N GLY A 624 18.35 -46.70 -26.26
CA GLY A 624 19.66 -46.06 -26.13
C GLY A 624 20.50 -46.64 -25.00
N GLU A 625 21.75 -46.19 -24.85
CA GLU A 625 22.68 -46.72 -23.82
C GLU A 625 22.22 -46.48 -22.37
N LEU A 626 21.18 -45.66 -22.16
CA LEU A 626 20.54 -45.37 -20.87
C LEU A 626 19.28 -46.22 -20.58
N GLY A 627 18.84 -47.08 -21.53
CA GLY A 627 17.67 -47.95 -21.35
C GLY A 627 16.30 -47.29 -21.65
N CYS A 628 16.30 -46.10 -22.25
CA CYS A 628 15.10 -45.40 -22.75
C CYS A 628 15.05 -45.46 -24.28
N THR A 629 13.84 -45.45 -24.88
CA THR A 629 13.65 -45.52 -26.34
C THR A 629 13.65 -44.13 -26.97
N VAL A 630 14.67 -43.85 -27.79
CA VAL A 630 15.01 -42.51 -28.29
C VAL A 630 15.32 -42.54 -29.79
N TRP A 631 15.19 -41.40 -30.46
CA TRP A 631 15.53 -41.25 -31.88
C TRP A 631 17.04 -41.38 -32.12
N GLU A 632 17.48 -42.42 -32.85
CA GLU A 632 18.86 -42.50 -33.33
C GLU A 632 19.17 -41.35 -34.31
N PRO A 633 20.39 -40.78 -34.27
CA PRO A 633 20.83 -39.75 -35.21
C PRO A 633 20.57 -40.12 -36.67
N HIS A 634 20.06 -39.16 -37.43
CA HIS A 634 19.50 -39.39 -38.76
C HIS A 634 20.40 -40.19 -39.72
N THR A 635 19.78 -41.14 -40.41
CA THR A 635 20.38 -41.93 -41.49
C THR A 635 19.99 -41.36 -42.84
N ASP A 636 20.98 -41.04 -43.68
CA ASP A 636 20.78 -40.65 -45.08
C ASP A 636 20.21 -41.83 -45.90
N CYS A 637 19.11 -41.59 -46.61
CA CYS A 637 18.45 -42.55 -47.50
C CYS A 637 19.19 -42.82 -48.82
N GLY A 638 20.22 -42.04 -49.14
CA GLY A 638 21.02 -42.13 -50.35
C GLY A 638 20.66 -41.05 -51.37
N ALA A 639 21.67 -40.58 -52.11
CA ALA A 639 21.52 -39.51 -53.10
C ALA A 639 20.46 -39.86 -54.19
N GLY A 640 19.40 -39.05 -54.26
CA GLY A 640 18.26 -39.28 -55.17
C GLY A 640 17.15 -40.17 -54.60
N GLN A 641 17.23 -40.55 -53.33
CA GLN A 641 16.17 -41.20 -52.58
C GLN A 641 15.57 -40.23 -51.55
N ARG A 642 14.33 -40.49 -51.15
CA ARG A 642 13.66 -39.84 -50.02
C ARG A 642 13.10 -40.90 -49.08
N CYS A 643 12.96 -40.57 -47.80
CA CYS A 643 12.12 -41.35 -46.91
C CYS A 643 10.66 -41.28 -47.40
N ASP A 644 9.91 -42.35 -47.19
CA ASP A 644 8.50 -42.45 -47.56
C ASP A 644 7.66 -42.54 -46.28
N GLU A 645 6.82 -41.53 -46.06
CA GLU A 645 6.09 -41.30 -44.80
C GLU A 645 5.11 -42.44 -44.44
N GLU A 646 4.75 -43.31 -45.40
CA GLU A 646 3.81 -44.42 -45.17
C GLU A 646 4.49 -45.68 -44.57
N ASP A 647 5.79 -45.91 -44.83
CA ASP A 647 6.51 -47.09 -44.29
C ASP A 647 7.97 -46.85 -43.86
N GLY A 648 8.39 -45.59 -43.78
CA GLY A 648 9.73 -45.16 -43.36
C GLY A 648 10.85 -45.59 -44.30
N ARG A 649 10.56 -46.12 -45.50
CA ARG A 649 11.57 -46.69 -46.40
C ARG A 649 12.13 -45.66 -47.37
N CYS A 650 13.43 -45.75 -47.60
CA CYS A 650 14.15 -44.96 -48.58
C CYS A 650 13.78 -45.39 -50.01
N ARG A 651 12.87 -44.66 -50.66
CA ARG A 651 12.43 -44.92 -52.05
C ARG A 651 13.05 -43.88 -53.00
N ALA A 652 13.25 -44.24 -54.27
CA ALA A 652 13.76 -43.30 -55.27
C ALA A 652 12.79 -42.12 -55.43
N ALA A 653 13.32 -40.88 -55.46
CA ALA A 653 12.50 -39.71 -55.71
C ALA A 653 11.86 -39.81 -57.11
N GLY A 654 10.54 -39.83 -57.17
CA GLY A 654 9.80 -39.86 -58.43
C GLY A 654 10.08 -38.62 -59.27
N PRO A 655 10.01 -38.70 -60.62
CA PRO A 655 10.24 -37.55 -61.48
C PRO A 655 9.24 -36.44 -61.13
N SER A 656 9.75 -35.26 -60.78
CA SER A 656 8.94 -34.11 -60.39
C SER A 656 8.06 -33.65 -61.54
N SER A 657 6.75 -33.91 -61.46
CA SER A 657 5.74 -33.43 -62.40
C SER A 657 5.42 -31.96 -62.16
N SER A 658 6.38 -31.09 -62.46
CA SER A 658 6.19 -29.64 -62.50
C SER A 658 5.56 -29.23 -63.84
N GLU A 659 4.26 -29.03 -63.87
CA GLU A 659 3.57 -28.28 -64.94
C GLU A 659 3.11 -26.92 -64.37
N PRO A 660 3.50 -25.78 -64.97
CA PRO A 660 3.23 -24.44 -64.43
C PRO A 660 2.02 -23.75 -65.10
N GLU A 661 1.52 -22.72 -64.42
CA GLU A 661 0.63 -21.65 -64.91
C GLU A 661 -0.76 -22.04 -65.48
N GLU A 662 -1.79 -21.35 -65.00
CA GLU A 662 -2.63 -20.49 -65.86
C GLU A 662 -3.47 -19.54 -64.97
N THR A 663 -3.70 -18.32 -65.46
CA THR A 663 -4.42 -17.28 -64.70
C THR A 663 -5.74 -16.89 -65.35
N GLY A 664 -6.77 -16.66 -64.54
CA GLY A 664 -8.01 -15.99 -64.96
C GLY A 664 -9.23 -16.92 -65.04
N GLY A 665 -10.41 -16.34 -64.80
CA GLY A 665 -11.69 -17.03 -64.91
C GLY A 665 -12.73 -16.18 -65.62
N THR A 666 -13.93 -16.73 -65.85
CA THR A 666 -15.09 -15.97 -66.37
C THR A 666 -16.44 -16.56 -65.94
N THR A 667 -17.27 -15.70 -65.36
CA THR A 667 -18.74 -15.53 -65.52
C THR A 667 -19.63 -16.64 -66.15
N GLU A 668 -20.65 -17.01 -65.37
CA GLU A 668 -22.09 -17.06 -65.74
C GLU A 668 -22.71 -18.13 -66.69
N ALA A 669 -23.42 -19.08 -66.06
CA ALA A 669 -24.87 -19.32 -66.26
C ALA A 669 -25.37 -20.05 -67.57
N PRO A 670 -26.71 -20.20 -67.81
CA PRO A 670 -27.50 -21.28 -67.18
C PRO A 670 -28.51 -22.05 -68.10
N ALA A 671 -28.98 -23.22 -67.65
CA ALA A 671 -30.28 -23.85 -68.00
C ALA A 671 -30.56 -25.03 -67.04
N SER A 672 -31.57 -25.05 -66.14
CA SER A 672 -33.03 -25.07 -66.32
C SER A 672 -33.62 -26.38 -66.87
N GLY A 673 -34.20 -27.22 -66.00
CA GLY A 673 -35.00 -28.41 -66.35
C GLY A 673 -35.67 -29.00 -65.10
N SER A 674 -36.98 -29.21 -65.11
CA SER A 674 -37.78 -29.36 -63.87
C SER A 674 -38.73 -30.57 -63.82
N ALA A 675 -39.13 -30.89 -62.58
CA ALA A 675 -40.36 -31.56 -62.13
C ALA A 675 -40.38 -33.09 -61.86
N SER A 676 -40.89 -33.42 -60.65
CA SER A 676 -41.56 -34.66 -60.19
C SER A 676 -40.80 -36.01 -60.21
N GLY A 677 -41.00 -36.95 -59.28
CA GLY A 677 -41.86 -36.97 -58.06
C GLY A 677 -42.13 -38.42 -57.58
N SER A 678 -42.69 -38.58 -56.36
CA SER A 678 -43.12 -39.84 -55.66
C SER A 678 -42.02 -40.89 -55.32
N GLU A 679 -42.07 -41.73 -54.26
CA GLU A 679 -42.94 -41.88 -53.06
C GLU A 679 -42.29 -42.83 -52.00
N GLY A 680 -42.71 -42.79 -50.72
CA GLY A 680 -42.38 -43.76 -49.64
C GLY A 680 -41.24 -43.32 -48.68
N LEU A 681 -41.46 -42.96 -47.39
CA LEU A 681 -41.99 -43.68 -46.19
C LEU A 681 -41.01 -44.71 -45.61
N ASP A 682 -40.79 -44.82 -44.29
CA ASP A 682 -41.32 -44.14 -43.08
C ASP A 682 -40.15 -43.41 -42.32
N GLY A 683 -40.25 -42.70 -41.16
CA GLY A 683 -41.24 -42.56 -40.09
C GLY A 683 -40.85 -43.38 -38.84
N THR A 684 -40.85 -42.89 -37.58
CA THR A 684 -41.30 -41.64 -36.90
C THR A 684 -40.15 -41.05 -36.02
N GLU A 685 -40.23 -40.17 -34.99
CA GLU A 685 -41.30 -39.53 -34.18
C GLU A 685 -40.79 -38.18 -33.53
N ASP A 686 -41.53 -37.57 -32.60
CA ASP A 686 -41.41 -36.16 -32.12
C ASP A 686 -40.48 -35.95 -30.88
N VAL A 687 -40.09 -34.75 -30.38
CA VAL A 687 -40.86 -33.52 -30.02
C VAL A 687 -40.05 -32.22 -30.15
N GLU A 688 -40.71 -31.15 -30.62
CA GLU A 688 -40.18 -29.80 -30.87
C GLU A 688 -40.34 -28.79 -29.71
N GLN A 689 -39.44 -27.80 -29.64
CA GLN A 689 -39.71 -26.47 -29.06
C GLN A 689 -40.38 -25.58 -30.12
N ASN A 690 -41.09 -24.51 -29.74
CA ASN A 690 -41.54 -23.49 -30.72
C ASN A 690 -41.69 -22.08 -30.11
N GLY A 691 -41.58 -21.05 -30.96
CA GLY A 691 -41.69 -19.64 -30.57
C GLY A 691 -41.87 -18.69 -31.76
N ALA A 692 -41.57 -17.41 -31.54
CA ALA A 692 -41.52 -16.28 -32.49
C ALA A 692 -42.82 -15.51 -32.87
N ALA A 693 -42.78 -14.21 -32.50
CA ALA A 693 -43.08 -13.01 -33.31
C ALA A 693 -44.51 -12.67 -33.84
N GLY A 694 -44.84 -11.37 -33.83
CA GLY A 694 -46.07 -10.80 -34.45
C GLY A 694 -46.19 -9.26 -34.35
N SER A 695 -45.86 -8.54 -35.43
CA SER A 695 -45.64 -7.09 -35.52
C SER A 695 -46.86 -6.12 -35.45
N SER A 696 -46.70 -4.99 -34.73
CA SER A 696 -47.12 -3.58 -35.01
C SER A 696 -48.47 -3.21 -35.70
N GLY A 697 -49.19 -2.19 -35.17
CA GLY A 697 -50.25 -1.46 -35.94
C GLY A 697 -51.01 -0.30 -35.22
N CYS A 698 -51.00 0.91 -35.79
CA CYS A 698 -51.40 2.22 -35.24
C CYS A 698 -52.85 2.49 -34.75
N ALA A 699 -52.95 3.17 -33.59
CA ALA A 699 -53.79 4.35 -33.20
C ALA A 699 -55.26 4.59 -33.65
N ALA A 700 -56.17 4.90 -32.70
CA ALA A 700 -56.86 6.23 -32.59
C ALA A 700 -57.94 6.36 -31.46
N SER A 701 -57.82 7.41 -30.62
CA SER A 701 -58.88 8.19 -29.90
C SER A 701 -59.97 7.53 -29.00
N GLY A 702 -60.25 8.12 -27.82
CA GLY A 702 -61.52 7.94 -27.09
C GLY A 702 -61.47 8.29 -25.58
N ALA A 703 -62.12 9.39 -25.16
CA ALA A 703 -62.10 9.89 -23.78
C ALA A 703 -63.23 9.37 -22.87
N GLY A 704 -63.05 9.42 -21.53
CA GLY A 704 -64.15 9.21 -20.57
C GLY A 704 -63.75 9.23 -19.07
N THR A 705 -64.09 10.29 -18.33
CA THR A 705 -64.08 10.33 -16.86
C THR A 705 -65.39 9.75 -16.27
N PRO A 706 -65.41 9.31 -14.99
CA PRO A 706 -66.04 10.19 -13.98
C PRO A 706 -65.55 10.05 -12.50
N ALA A 707 -65.76 11.12 -11.73
CA ALA A 707 -66.02 11.15 -10.27
C ALA A 707 -67.50 11.66 -10.07
N PRO A 708 -68.10 11.99 -8.88
CA PRO A 708 -67.51 12.44 -7.59
C PRO A 708 -68.34 12.14 -6.29
N GLY A 709 -68.01 12.85 -5.18
CA GLY A 709 -68.87 13.08 -3.99
C GLY A 709 -68.35 12.41 -2.69
N TRP A 710 -68.43 12.98 -1.47
CA TRP A 710 -69.14 14.15 -0.88
C TRP A 710 -68.16 14.92 0.08
N PHE A 711 -68.07 16.26 0.15
CA PHE A 711 -68.86 17.24 0.94
C PHE A 711 -68.97 16.94 2.47
N LEU A 712 -68.82 17.85 3.46
CA LEU A 712 -68.62 19.33 3.61
C LEU A 712 -68.20 19.62 5.13
N LEU A 713 -67.94 20.78 5.79
CA LEU A 713 -68.05 22.29 5.71
C LEU A 713 -66.89 22.91 6.61
N PRO A 714 -66.70 24.26 6.79
CA PRO A 714 -65.44 24.88 7.30
C PRO A 714 -65.52 25.80 8.58
N GLY A 715 -64.38 26.35 9.05
CA GLY A 715 -64.38 27.63 9.82
C GLY A 715 -63.10 28.15 10.57
N ILE A 716 -62.62 29.36 10.17
CA ILE A 716 -62.21 30.51 11.04
C ILE A 716 -60.75 30.63 11.65
N LEU A 717 -59.94 31.45 10.96
CA LEU A 717 -59.07 32.61 11.39
C LEU A 717 -57.79 32.52 12.28
N LEU A 718 -56.88 33.47 11.97
CA LEU A 718 -55.69 34.03 12.68
C LEU A 718 -54.39 33.18 12.67
N GLY A 719 -53.19 33.74 12.45
CA GLY A 719 -52.81 35.15 12.14
C GLY A 719 -51.34 35.33 11.70
N PHE A 720 -51.03 36.45 11.03
CA PHE A 720 -49.71 36.77 10.43
C PHE A 720 -48.62 37.24 11.42
N ARG A 721 -47.34 36.93 11.14
CA ARG A 721 -46.34 37.96 10.72
C ARG A 721 -44.96 37.43 10.27
N ARG A 722 -44.43 38.01 9.18
CA ARG A 722 -42.99 38.04 8.82
C ARG A 722 -42.27 39.20 9.51
N ARG A 723 -40.95 39.11 9.66
CA ARG A 723 -40.00 40.14 9.16
C ARG A 723 -38.57 39.57 9.00
N ARG A 724 -37.83 40.13 8.05
CA ARG A 724 -36.37 39.97 7.87
C ARG A 724 -35.64 41.17 8.49
N SER A 725 -34.37 40.97 8.82
CA SER A 725 -33.28 41.95 8.71
C SER A 725 -33.26 43.17 9.67
N PRO A 726 -32.11 43.88 9.85
CA PRO A 726 -30.84 43.82 9.09
C PRO A 726 -30.26 42.42 8.86
#